data_AF-A0A3N2JTH4-F1
#
_entry.id   AF-A0A3N2JTH4-F1
#
_cell.length_a   1.000
_cell.length_b   1.000
_cell.length_c   1.000
_cell.angle_alpha   90.00
_cell.angle_beta   90.00
_cell.angle_gamma   90.00
#
_symmetry.space_group_name_H-M   'P 1'
#
loop_
_entity.id
_entity.type
_entity.pdbx_description
1 polymer ?
#
loop_
_entity_poly.entity_id
_entity_poly.type
_entity_poly.pdbx_seq_one_letter_code
_entity_poly.pdbx_strand_id
1 'polypeptide(L)'
;MAQPAALATMYSGRGAELYDRVVQSDRSELREILRTVRRGQDRVLELACGSGRITRPLLAVSASVVAVDNSAALLSLLDERAGGDERLTTVCADLRDWAPGETFDKVVLGTTSISLFDAAERAALFARVRRWLEPGGQFLVTLRVPPTADEAGAYHQVFEDLGLREDFDAAAGMLTSTLIELRDGRPVGEHAVATNLLRHETLLGELGDAGFDVMDELEIDPRTRDARIGDHRLVVAAPRPARGRSPYFEFFLPPRQWGEAEAVGARGTTVDFADGTSAICGISGIWNASLGYGNAAVAEAIDRANRAASALPIFRRGSSYAREAAERLLDLAGTERYASVFYSTSGSAALDAVVKLSRQVAKHERGLRARRVVSLVGSYHGITSSSMALSGAYLFQDVYDVDERLHIKVPHDDPQALEIVMRRFGPEIAAVVVEPVLGSGALPLSDEMLERLFAFRRQHRFLLVADEVATGFYRTGDRFSSGTWAQAADMMVLSKALTNGTCAASAVLVSDRILGVLATHDEIFWHGETQAGSPQSCAAMLATIDEFERLDVASTVRDLAVRLEAGVGEIAAASPRLSASGRGAMWAVHIDGPDGRPVSSDDVYQLVRACRRDGVIVQPSPSAIQIMPAFTMEQSTVDDLLARVDGTIGELLAATS
;
A
#
# COMPACT_ATOMS: atom_id res chain seq x y z
N MET A 1 26.97 6.50 6.06
CA MET A 1 28.25 7.26 6.07
C MET A 1 29.22 6.56 5.14
N ALA A 2 29.75 7.25 4.13
CA ALA A 2 30.73 6.70 3.21
C ALA A 2 32.01 6.29 3.96
N GLN A 3 32.44 5.04 3.78
CA GLN A 3 33.69 4.50 4.32
C GLN A 3 34.87 5.38 3.82
N PRO A 4 35.84 5.75 4.67
CA PRO A 4 37.02 6.47 4.21
C PRO A 4 37.81 5.57 3.26
N ALA A 5 38.02 6.02 2.02
CA ALA A 5 38.71 5.30 0.94
C ALA A 5 40.18 4.91 1.24
N ALA A 6 40.70 5.24 2.43
CA ALA A 6 42.10 5.02 2.81
C ALA A 6 42.37 3.68 3.53
N LEU A 7 41.36 2.87 3.84
CA LEU A 7 41.49 1.73 4.78
C LEU A 7 41.03 0.35 4.25
N ALA A 8 40.80 0.18 2.95
CA ALA A 8 40.36 -1.12 2.36
C ALA A 8 41.45 -1.78 1.48
N THR A 9 42.71 -1.74 1.90
CA THR A 9 43.82 -2.36 1.16
C THR A 9 43.83 -3.89 1.27
N MET A 10 43.06 -4.48 2.19
CA MET A 10 42.95 -5.94 2.36
C MET A 10 42.27 -6.64 1.18
N TYR A 11 41.35 -5.99 0.47
CA TYR A 11 40.61 -6.63 -0.63
C TYR A 11 41.11 -6.23 -2.03
N SER A 12 42.28 -5.60 -2.13
CA SER A 12 42.86 -5.15 -3.40
C SER A 12 44.36 -5.44 -3.52
N GLY A 13 44.85 -5.64 -4.74
CA GLY A 13 46.25 -5.92 -5.05
C GLY A 13 46.82 -7.07 -4.21
N ARG A 14 47.99 -6.84 -3.60
CA ARG A 14 48.68 -7.81 -2.72
C ARG A 14 47.85 -8.21 -1.50
N GLY A 15 47.01 -7.32 -0.98
CA GLY A 15 46.15 -7.62 0.16
C GLY A 15 45.15 -8.72 -0.16
N ALA A 16 44.55 -8.71 -1.36
CA ALA A 16 43.59 -9.72 -1.79
C ALA A 16 44.23 -11.12 -1.87
N GLU A 17 45.48 -11.21 -2.35
CA GLU A 17 46.24 -12.47 -2.39
C GLU A 17 46.50 -13.01 -0.99
N LEU A 18 46.87 -12.14 -0.03
CA LEU A 18 47.11 -12.53 1.36
C LEU A 18 45.83 -12.90 2.09
N TYR A 19 44.73 -12.17 1.84
CA TYR A 19 43.41 -12.46 2.37
C TYR A 19 42.90 -13.82 1.89
N ASP A 20 43.01 -14.10 0.58
CA ASP A 20 42.63 -15.40 0.02
C ASP A 20 43.38 -16.57 0.68
N ARG A 21 44.69 -16.42 0.95
CA ARG A 21 45.48 -17.43 1.68
C ARG A 21 44.94 -17.72 3.08
N VAL A 22 44.52 -16.67 3.81
CA VAL A 22 44.00 -16.82 5.18
C VAL A 22 42.62 -17.48 5.15
N VAL A 23 41.73 -16.96 4.32
CA VAL A 23 40.34 -17.41 4.22
C VAL A 23 40.23 -18.85 3.74
N GLN A 24 41.04 -19.28 2.76
CA GLN A 24 40.99 -20.67 2.28
C GLN A 24 41.33 -21.72 3.36
N SER A 25 42.07 -21.34 4.41
CA SER A 25 42.35 -22.22 5.53
C SER A 25 41.23 -22.28 6.57
N ASP A 26 40.29 -21.34 6.54
CA ASP A 26 39.21 -21.24 7.52
C ASP A 26 38.06 -22.22 7.23
N ARG A 27 37.72 -23.01 8.24
CA ARG A 27 36.65 -24.02 8.19
C ARG A 27 35.55 -23.77 9.21
N SER A 28 35.59 -22.64 9.92
CA SER A 28 34.70 -22.26 11.03
C SER A 28 33.22 -22.60 10.76
N GLU A 29 32.64 -22.01 9.74
CA GLU A 29 31.20 -22.13 9.43
C GLU A 29 30.82 -23.29 8.51
N LEU A 30 31.80 -23.94 7.86
CA LEU A 30 31.53 -24.93 6.81
C LEU A 30 30.72 -26.12 7.33
N ARG A 31 31.06 -26.62 8.52
CA ARG A 31 30.41 -27.79 9.09
C ARG A 31 28.91 -27.55 9.28
N GLU A 32 28.53 -26.40 9.82
CA GLU A 32 27.14 -26.08 10.13
C GLU A 32 26.34 -25.75 8.87
N ILE A 33 26.93 -25.00 7.93
CA ILE A 33 26.31 -24.76 6.62
C ILE A 33 26.03 -26.09 5.92
N LEU A 34 27.02 -26.98 5.79
CA LEU A 34 26.86 -28.23 5.03
C LEU A 34 25.86 -29.21 5.66
N ARG A 35 25.59 -29.13 6.96
CA ARG A 35 24.60 -29.98 7.65
C ARG A 35 23.16 -29.65 7.27
N THR A 36 22.90 -28.39 6.92
CA THR A 36 21.55 -27.93 6.53
C THR A 36 21.21 -28.27 5.08
N VAL A 37 22.21 -28.65 4.27
CA VAL A 37 22.06 -28.96 2.84
C VAL A 37 21.67 -30.42 2.64
N ARG A 38 20.58 -30.67 1.91
CA ARG A 38 20.16 -32.01 1.50
C ARG A 38 21.03 -32.51 0.36
N ARG A 39 21.79 -33.58 0.65
CA ARG A 39 22.79 -34.13 -0.28
C ARG A 39 22.19 -34.51 -1.63
N GLY A 40 22.73 -33.94 -2.71
CA GLY A 40 22.35 -34.18 -4.10
C GLY A 40 20.97 -33.65 -4.50
N GLN A 41 20.32 -32.86 -3.64
CA GLN A 41 18.95 -32.38 -3.87
C GLN A 41 18.87 -30.85 -3.95
N ASP A 42 19.46 -30.15 -3.00
CA ASP A 42 19.28 -28.71 -2.90
C ASP A 42 20.02 -27.98 -4.02
N ARG A 43 19.34 -27.03 -4.67
CA ARG A 43 19.96 -25.97 -5.46
C ARG A 43 20.34 -24.83 -4.52
N VAL A 44 21.61 -24.43 -4.56
CA VAL A 44 22.17 -23.45 -3.62
C VAL A 44 22.59 -22.19 -4.35
N LEU A 45 22.16 -21.03 -3.85
CA LEU A 45 22.70 -19.73 -4.23
C LEU A 45 23.64 -19.25 -3.14
N GLU A 46 24.91 -19.03 -3.46
CA GLU A 46 25.88 -18.43 -2.57
C GLU A 46 26.14 -16.97 -2.96
N LEU A 47 25.94 -16.08 -2.00
CA LEU A 47 26.14 -14.65 -2.14
C LEU A 47 27.50 -14.25 -1.55
N ALA A 48 28.23 -13.37 -2.24
CA ALA A 48 29.59 -12.96 -1.87
C ALA A 48 30.54 -14.16 -1.72
N CYS A 49 30.57 -15.01 -2.75
CA CYS A 49 31.24 -16.31 -2.71
C CYS A 49 32.78 -16.22 -2.68
N GLY A 50 33.34 -15.07 -3.04
CA GLY A 50 34.78 -14.87 -3.19
C GLY A 50 35.41 -15.94 -4.07
N SER A 51 36.53 -16.48 -3.62
CA SER A 51 37.31 -17.52 -4.34
C SER A 51 36.85 -18.97 -4.03
N GLY A 52 35.64 -19.12 -3.47
CA GLY A 52 34.95 -20.40 -3.33
C GLY A 52 35.29 -21.24 -2.11
N ARG A 53 35.56 -20.59 -0.97
CA ARG A 53 35.79 -21.29 0.31
C ARG A 53 34.58 -22.15 0.72
N ILE A 54 33.37 -21.62 0.57
CA ILE A 54 32.12 -22.32 0.89
C ILE A 54 31.56 -22.99 -0.38
N THR A 55 31.70 -22.33 -1.54
CA THR A 55 31.22 -22.84 -2.83
C THR A 55 31.70 -24.25 -3.13
N ARG A 56 33.01 -24.52 -2.98
CA ARG A 56 33.58 -25.83 -3.33
C ARG A 56 33.05 -26.96 -2.42
N PRO A 57 33.02 -26.78 -1.08
CA PRO A 57 32.33 -27.73 -0.20
C PRO A 57 30.83 -27.89 -0.50
N LEU A 58 30.12 -26.80 -0.83
CA LEU A 58 28.70 -26.87 -1.20
C LEU A 58 28.51 -27.71 -2.46
N LEU A 59 29.34 -27.49 -3.49
CA LEU A 59 29.31 -28.23 -4.76
C LEU A 59 29.54 -29.73 -4.58
N ALA A 60 30.27 -30.13 -3.53
CA ALA A 60 30.47 -31.54 -3.20
C ALA A 60 29.22 -32.23 -2.62
N VAL A 61 28.24 -31.45 -2.15
CA VAL A 61 27.03 -31.98 -1.48
C VAL A 61 25.72 -31.53 -2.13
N SER A 62 25.66 -30.44 -2.88
CA SER A 62 24.41 -29.92 -3.47
C SER A 62 24.13 -30.51 -4.86
N ALA A 63 22.92 -30.28 -5.38
CA ALA A 63 22.58 -30.60 -6.76
C ALA A 63 23.29 -29.64 -7.74
N SER A 64 23.27 -28.35 -7.43
CA SER A 64 23.98 -27.29 -8.14
C SER A 64 24.32 -26.13 -7.21
N VAL A 65 25.26 -25.28 -7.63
CA VAL A 65 25.60 -24.03 -6.93
C VAL A 65 25.66 -22.88 -7.93
N VAL A 66 24.94 -21.81 -7.65
CA VAL A 66 25.15 -20.50 -8.30
C VAL A 66 25.93 -19.63 -7.32
N ALA A 67 27.10 -19.17 -7.73
CA ALA A 67 28.04 -18.43 -6.88
C ALA A 67 28.21 -17.01 -7.42
N VAL A 68 27.87 -16.01 -6.60
CA VAL A 68 27.81 -14.60 -7.01
C VAL A 68 28.83 -13.78 -6.24
N ASP A 69 29.62 -12.99 -6.96
CA ASP A 69 30.57 -12.02 -6.39
C ASP A 69 30.72 -10.83 -7.34
N ASN A 70 31.14 -9.67 -6.84
CA ASN A 70 31.40 -8.50 -7.70
C ASN A 70 32.84 -8.47 -8.24
N SER A 71 33.71 -9.38 -7.78
CA SER A 71 35.11 -9.47 -8.18
C SER A 71 35.34 -10.55 -9.22
N ALA A 72 35.50 -10.14 -10.48
CA ALA A 72 35.87 -11.05 -11.57
C ALA A 72 37.16 -11.83 -11.29
N ALA A 73 38.12 -11.24 -10.56
CA ALA A 73 39.38 -11.91 -10.21
C ALA A 73 39.19 -13.07 -9.22
N LEU A 74 38.32 -12.89 -8.21
CA LEU A 74 37.99 -13.95 -7.26
C LEU A 74 37.21 -15.08 -7.94
N LEU A 75 36.30 -14.72 -8.86
CA LEU A 75 35.55 -15.70 -9.66
C LEU A 75 36.46 -16.50 -10.59
N SER A 76 37.45 -15.89 -11.25
CA SER A 76 38.46 -16.63 -12.03
C SER A 76 39.19 -17.67 -11.17
N LEU A 77 39.60 -17.32 -9.95
CA LEU A 77 40.24 -18.26 -9.03
C LEU A 77 39.29 -19.40 -8.62
N LEU A 78 38.01 -19.08 -8.40
CA LEU A 78 36.99 -20.08 -8.11
C LEU A 78 36.81 -21.06 -9.28
N ASP A 79 36.68 -20.55 -10.50
CA ASP A 79 36.53 -21.39 -11.71
C ASP A 79 37.74 -22.31 -11.92
N GLU A 80 38.96 -21.77 -11.77
CA GLU A 80 40.20 -22.56 -11.82
C GLU A 80 40.21 -23.68 -10.77
N ARG A 81 39.78 -23.39 -9.54
CA ARG A 81 39.74 -24.35 -8.42
C ARG A 81 38.58 -25.35 -8.51
N ALA A 82 37.50 -24.98 -9.18
CA ALA A 82 36.35 -25.84 -9.44
C ALA A 82 36.60 -26.81 -10.59
N GLY A 83 37.58 -26.52 -11.46
CA GLY A 83 38.03 -27.44 -12.51
C GLY A 83 36.97 -27.70 -13.59
N GLY A 84 36.07 -26.74 -13.83
CA GLY A 84 35.03 -26.85 -14.85
C GLY A 84 33.85 -27.77 -14.47
N ASP A 85 33.54 -27.91 -13.18
CA ASP A 85 32.36 -28.65 -12.72
C ASP A 85 31.07 -28.03 -13.28
N GLU A 86 30.35 -28.77 -14.11
CA GLU A 86 29.13 -28.31 -14.81
C GLU A 86 27.99 -27.92 -13.85
N ARG A 87 28.08 -28.27 -12.57
CA ARG A 87 27.08 -27.93 -11.54
C ARG A 87 27.32 -26.57 -10.92
N LEU A 88 28.43 -25.90 -11.23
CA LEU A 88 28.77 -24.56 -10.78
C LEU A 88 28.43 -23.53 -11.86
N THR A 89 27.74 -22.47 -11.48
CA THR A 89 27.58 -21.26 -12.30
C THR A 89 28.11 -20.06 -11.53
N THR A 90 29.16 -19.41 -12.06
CA THR A 90 29.71 -18.18 -11.50
C THR A 90 29.06 -16.95 -12.13
N VAL A 91 28.75 -15.94 -11.31
CA VAL A 91 28.09 -14.70 -11.76
C VAL A 91 28.83 -13.49 -11.19
N CYS A 92 29.36 -12.64 -12.08
CA CYS A 92 29.98 -11.37 -11.70
C CYS A 92 28.91 -10.27 -11.62
N ALA A 93 28.44 -9.94 -10.42
CA ALA A 93 27.37 -8.96 -10.23
C ALA A 93 27.41 -8.25 -8.87
N ASP A 94 26.79 -7.07 -8.79
CA ASP A 94 26.55 -6.37 -7.51
C ASP A 94 25.23 -6.85 -6.89
N LEU A 95 25.30 -7.30 -5.64
CA LEU A 95 24.15 -7.85 -4.93
C LEU A 95 23.07 -6.80 -4.61
N ARG A 96 23.37 -5.51 -4.79
CA ARG A 96 22.44 -4.39 -4.54
C ARG A 96 21.40 -4.21 -5.63
N ASP A 97 21.69 -4.60 -6.86
CA ASP A 97 20.83 -4.41 -8.04
C ASP A 97 20.66 -5.68 -8.91
N TRP A 98 21.33 -6.78 -8.58
CA TRP A 98 21.18 -8.05 -9.28
C TRP A 98 20.05 -8.95 -8.75
N ALA A 99 19.51 -9.79 -9.64
CA ALA A 99 18.58 -10.87 -9.30
C ALA A 99 18.79 -12.12 -10.18
N PRO A 100 18.66 -13.34 -9.63
CA PRO A 100 18.66 -14.58 -10.39
C PRO A 100 17.38 -14.75 -11.22
N GLY A 101 17.48 -15.51 -12.31
CA GLY A 101 16.34 -15.92 -13.13
C GLY A 101 15.59 -17.15 -12.60
N GLU A 102 16.00 -17.70 -11.46
CA GLU A 102 15.44 -18.89 -10.83
C GLU A 102 15.40 -18.77 -9.30
N THR A 103 14.73 -19.73 -8.66
CA THR A 103 14.58 -19.87 -7.22
C THR A 103 15.42 -21.03 -6.67
N PHE A 104 15.75 -21.00 -5.38
CA PHE A 104 16.71 -21.89 -4.73
C PHE A 104 16.14 -22.53 -3.46
N ASP A 105 16.61 -23.74 -3.14
CA ASP A 105 16.30 -24.40 -1.86
C ASP A 105 17.05 -23.74 -0.70
N LYS A 106 18.26 -23.25 -0.97
CA LYS A 106 19.12 -22.56 -0.01
C LYS A 106 19.71 -21.30 -0.60
N VAL A 107 19.68 -20.22 0.15
CA VAL A 107 20.51 -19.04 -0.09
C VAL A 107 21.50 -18.94 1.05
N VAL A 108 22.79 -18.78 0.75
CA VAL A 108 23.87 -18.74 1.73
C VAL A 108 24.60 -17.40 1.60
N LEU A 109 24.71 -16.68 2.71
CA LEU A 109 25.57 -15.51 2.85
C LEU A 109 26.53 -15.75 4.03
N GLY A 110 27.71 -16.26 3.67
CA GLY A 110 28.74 -16.65 4.63
C GLY A 110 29.66 -15.50 5.07
N THR A 111 30.58 -15.80 5.99
CA THR A 111 31.59 -14.87 6.52
C THR A 111 30.96 -13.64 7.19
N THR A 112 31.68 -12.51 7.24
CA THR A 112 31.21 -11.22 7.77
C THR A 112 30.55 -10.36 6.70
N SER A 113 30.16 -10.94 5.55
CA SER A 113 29.71 -10.20 4.37
C SER A 113 28.42 -9.42 4.59
N ILE A 114 27.55 -9.88 5.49
CA ILE A 114 26.33 -9.15 5.85
C ILE A 114 26.64 -7.77 6.48
N SER A 115 27.79 -7.64 7.13
CA SER A 115 28.27 -6.39 7.74
C SER A 115 28.80 -5.37 6.72
N LEU A 116 28.89 -5.75 5.44
CA LEU A 116 29.27 -4.84 4.35
C LEU A 116 28.08 -3.98 3.86
N PHE A 117 26.86 -4.39 4.19
CA PHE A 117 25.62 -3.69 3.83
C PHE A 117 25.16 -2.81 4.98
N ASP A 118 24.65 -1.61 4.67
CA ASP A 118 23.92 -0.80 5.65
C ASP A 118 22.51 -1.35 5.93
N ALA A 119 21.77 -0.74 6.87
CA ALA A 119 20.44 -1.23 7.26
C ALA A 119 19.42 -1.23 6.11
N ALA A 120 19.45 -0.21 5.24
CA ALA A 120 18.53 -0.12 4.11
C ALA A 120 18.89 -1.17 3.04
N GLU A 121 20.19 -1.33 2.76
CA GLU A 121 20.71 -2.34 1.85
C GLU A 121 20.39 -3.76 2.34
N ARG A 122 20.51 -4.05 3.65
CA ARG A 122 20.12 -5.34 4.25
C ARG A 122 18.63 -5.60 4.12
N ALA A 123 17.78 -4.63 4.42
CA ALA A 123 16.33 -4.77 4.27
C ALA A 123 15.94 -5.10 2.81
N ALA A 124 16.54 -4.40 1.85
CA ALA A 124 16.34 -4.68 0.42
C ALA A 124 16.86 -6.06 0.01
N LEU A 125 18.02 -6.47 0.52
CA LEU A 125 18.59 -7.79 0.29
C LEU A 125 17.68 -8.89 0.84
N PHE A 126 17.18 -8.77 2.07
CA PHE A 126 16.29 -9.79 2.66
C PHE A 126 14.97 -9.91 1.89
N ALA A 127 14.38 -8.78 1.48
CA ALA A 127 13.18 -8.78 0.63
C ALA A 127 13.43 -9.47 -0.73
N ARG A 128 14.63 -9.31 -1.30
CA ARG A 128 15.07 -10.02 -2.51
C ARG A 128 15.25 -11.51 -2.26
N VAL A 129 16.03 -11.89 -1.24
CA VAL A 129 16.29 -13.29 -0.88
C VAL A 129 14.99 -14.05 -0.65
N ARG A 130 13.99 -13.43 -0.01
CA ARG A 130 12.67 -14.05 0.18
C ARG A 130 11.99 -14.45 -1.13
N ARG A 131 12.22 -13.70 -2.22
CA ARG A 131 11.72 -14.00 -3.57
C ARG A 131 12.56 -15.03 -4.31
N TRP A 132 13.82 -15.19 -3.91
CA TRP A 132 14.75 -16.16 -4.51
C TRP A 132 14.65 -17.54 -3.87
N LEU A 133 13.95 -17.68 -2.76
CA LEU A 133 13.73 -18.96 -2.10
C LEU A 133 12.48 -19.66 -2.62
N GLU A 134 12.60 -20.97 -2.82
CA GLU A 134 11.45 -21.87 -3.01
C GLU A 134 10.57 -21.90 -1.74
N PRO A 135 9.28 -22.30 -1.86
CA PRO A 135 8.47 -22.59 -0.68
C PRO A 135 9.15 -23.62 0.24
N GLY A 136 9.41 -23.23 1.49
CA GLY A 136 10.15 -24.04 2.46
C GLY A 136 11.69 -23.97 2.34
N GLY A 137 12.20 -23.14 1.44
CA GLY A 137 13.63 -22.84 1.32
C GLY A 137 14.17 -22.07 2.53
N GLN A 138 15.50 -22.09 2.71
CA GLN A 138 16.17 -21.47 3.86
C GLN A 138 17.21 -20.45 3.43
N PHE A 139 17.26 -19.34 4.15
CA PHE A 139 18.33 -18.36 4.12
C PHE A 139 19.31 -18.60 5.28
N LEU A 140 20.58 -18.76 4.96
CA LEU A 140 21.65 -19.05 5.91
C LEU A 140 22.56 -17.84 5.95
N VAL A 141 22.63 -17.18 7.11
CA VAL A 141 23.44 -15.98 7.31
C VAL A 141 24.39 -16.22 8.46
N THR A 142 25.67 -15.98 8.23
CA THR A 142 26.67 -16.02 9.30
C THR A 142 26.99 -14.62 9.78
N LEU A 143 27.18 -14.51 11.09
CA LEU A 143 27.59 -13.29 11.78
C LEU A 143 28.95 -13.51 12.42
N ARG A 144 29.74 -12.43 12.49
CA ARG A 144 30.93 -12.37 13.32
C ARG A 144 30.52 -12.17 14.78
N VAL A 145 31.01 -13.03 15.67
CA VAL A 145 30.92 -12.77 17.11
C VAL A 145 32.00 -11.74 17.46
N PRO A 146 31.65 -10.63 18.15
CA PRO A 146 32.65 -9.65 18.59
C PRO A 146 33.73 -10.29 19.47
N PRO A 147 35.02 -9.93 19.31
CA PRO A 147 36.09 -10.41 20.18
C PRO A 147 35.83 -10.01 21.63
N THR A 148 36.26 -10.85 22.57
CA THR A 148 36.26 -10.49 23.99
C THR A 148 37.33 -9.44 24.29
N ALA A 149 37.23 -8.74 25.43
CA ALA A 149 38.19 -7.68 25.79
C ALA A 149 39.65 -8.18 25.90
N ASP A 150 39.84 -9.48 26.17
CA ASP A 150 41.16 -10.13 26.23
C ASP A 150 41.70 -10.52 24.84
N GLU A 151 40.84 -10.55 23.81
CA GLU A 151 41.18 -10.88 22.42
C GLU A 151 41.38 -9.63 21.54
N ALA A 152 40.85 -8.48 21.95
CA ALA A 152 41.00 -7.22 21.23
C ALA A 152 42.47 -6.73 21.25
N GLY A 153 43.08 -6.58 20.07
CA GLY A 153 44.48 -6.19 19.90
C GLY A 153 45.46 -7.37 19.90
N ALA A 154 44.98 -8.62 19.95
CA ALA A 154 45.82 -9.79 19.86
C ALA A 154 46.44 -9.94 18.46
N TYR A 155 47.74 -10.20 18.42
CA TYR A 155 48.45 -10.56 17.20
C TYR A 155 48.46 -12.08 17.05
N HIS A 156 47.90 -12.58 15.95
CA HIS A 156 47.89 -13.99 15.60
C HIS A 156 48.85 -14.24 14.44
N GLN A 157 49.88 -15.06 14.65
CA GLN A 157 50.71 -15.52 13.55
C GLN A 157 49.92 -16.55 12.73
N VAL A 158 49.53 -16.19 11.50
CA VAL A 158 48.75 -17.03 10.60
C VAL A 158 49.68 -18.00 9.87
N PHE A 159 50.72 -17.49 9.23
CA PHE A 159 51.78 -18.27 8.58
C PHE A 159 53.15 -17.78 9.05
N GLU A 160 54.22 -18.50 8.68
CA GLU A 160 55.59 -18.07 8.98
C GLU A 160 55.87 -16.65 8.46
N ASP A 161 55.28 -16.31 7.31
CA ASP A 161 55.40 -15.04 6.59
C ASP A 161 54.19 -14.10 6.73
N LEU A 162 53.19 -14.41 7.59
CA LEU A 162 51.95 -13.61 7.65
C LEU A 162 51.32 -13.62 9.05
N GLY A 163 51.03 -12.43 9.58
CA GLY A 163 50.25 -12.22 10.79
C GLY A 163 48.89 -11.59 10.51
N LEU A 164 47.99 -11.71 11.49
CA LEU A 164 46.69 -11.05 11.55
C LEU A 164 46.58 -10.35 12.91
N ARG A 165 46.28 -9.04 12.90
CA ARG A 165 45.89 -8.28 14.09
C ARG A 165 44.44 -7.86 13.94
N GLU A 166 43.66 -8.04 15.01
CA GLU A 166 42.26 -7.61 15.06
C GLU A 166 42.05 -6.62 16.21
N ASP A 167 41.67 -5.39 15.86
CA ASP A 167 41.43 -4.30 16.81
C ASP A 167 39.91 -4.00 16.84
N PHE A 168 39.23 -4.26 17.97
CA PHE A 168 37.79 -4.07 18.11
C PHE A 168 37.45 -2.86 19.00
N ASP A 169 36.74 -1.89 18.43
CA ASP A 169 36.14 -0.77 19.16
C ASP A 169 34.69 -1.12 19.53
N ALA A 170 34.46 -1.48 20.79
CA ALA A 170 33.15 -1.85 21.29
C ALA A 170 32.14 -0.68 21.30
N ALA A 171 32.60 0.57 21.42
CA ALA A 171 31.73 1.75 21.43
C ALA A 171 31.24 2.08 20.01
N ALA A 172 32.13 1.97 19.02
CA ALA A 172 31.77 2.13 17.62
C ALA A 172 31.14 0.87 16.99
N GLY A 173 31.31 -0.30 17.61
CA GLY A 173 30.95 -1.59 17.02
C GLY A 173 31.82 -1.96 15.81
N MET A 174 33.03 -1.42 15.74
CA MET A 174 33.89 -1.51 14.55
C MET A 174 35.08 -2.43 14.79
N LEU A 175 35.26 -3.40 13.89
CA LEU A 175 36.40 -4.32 13.86
C LEU A 175 37.37 -3.89 12.76
N THR A 176 38.62 -3.61 13.12
CA THR A 176 39.70 -3.38 12.16
C THR A 176 40.60 -4.61 12.11
N SER A 177 40.57 -5.33 10.99
CA SER A 177 41.45 -6.47 10.74
C SER A 177 42.64 -5.99 9.91
N THR A 178 43.87 -6.34 10.31
CA THR A 178 45.12 -5.97 9.64
C THR A 178 45.96 -7.22 9.37
N LEU A 179 46.20 -7.53 8.10
CA LEU A 179 47.17 -8.54 7.68
C LEU A 179 48.56 -7.91 7.63
N ILE A 180 49.54 -8.57 8.25
CA ILE A 180 50.91 -8.09 8.41
C ILE A 180 51.85 -9.09 7.75
N GLU A 181 52.40 -8.75 6.59
CA GLU A 181 53.37 -9.59 5.88
C GLU A 181 54.72 -9.53 6.60
N LEU A 182 55.36 -10.69 6.79
CA LEU A 182 56.61 -10.84 7.52
C LEU A 182 57.71 -11.35 6.60
N ARG A 183 58.92 -10.80 6.76
CA ARG A 183 60.15 -11.34 6.18
C ARG A 183 61.22 -11.42 7.28
N ASP A 184 61.76 -12.60 7.52
CA ASP A 184 62.70 -12.89 8.61
C ASP A 184 62.15 -12.43 9.99
N GLY A 185 60.85 -12.60 10.21
CA GLY A 185 60.16 -12.20 11.44
C GLY A 185 59.90 -10.69 11.60
N ARG A 186 60.13 -9.87 10.56
CA ARG A 186 59.89 -8.43 10.59
C ARG A 186 58.77 -8.01 9.62
N PRO A 187 57.86 -7.09 10.03
CA PRO A 187 56.83 -6.55 9.13
C PRO A 187 57.44 -5.88 7.89
N VAL A 188 56.97 -6.28 6.71
CA VAL A 188 57.34 -5.70 5.41
C VAL A 188 56.17 -5.07 4.66
N GLY A 189 54.93 -5.33 5.11
CA GLY A 189 53.71 -4.71 4.56
C GLY A 189 52.51 -4.93 5.49
N GLU A 190 51.56 -3.98 5.48
CA GLU A 190 50.30 -4.08 6.23
C GLU A 190 49.11 -3.80 5.31
N HIS A 191 48.06 -4.61 5.44
CA HIS A 191 46.83 -4.51 4.66
C HIS A 191 45.62 -4.60 5.58
N ALA A 192 44.79 -3.56 5.63
CA ALA A 192 43.72 -3.46 6.62
C ALA A 192 42.31 -3.35 5.99
N VAL A 193 41.30 -3.64 6.81
CA VAL A 193 39.88 -3.37 6.56
C VAL A 193 39.19 -3.05 7.89
N ALA A 194 38.30 -2.05 7.89
CA ALA A 194 37.43 -1.73 9.01
C ALA A 194 35.97 -2.08 8.67
N THR A 195 35.33 -2.90 9.50
CA THR A 195 33.97 -3.43 9.29
C THR A 195 33.10 -3.15 10.52
N ASN A 196 31.89 -2.62 10.31
CA ASN A 196 30.91 -2.46 11.38
C ASN A 196 30.23 -3.79 11.66
N LEU A 197 30.50 -4.40 12.81
CA LEU A 197 29.94 -5.71 13.13
C LEU A 197 28.43 -5.59 13.39
N LEU A 198 27.63 -6.29 12.58
CA LEU A 198 26.20 -6.40 12.81
C LEU A 198 25.94 -7.19 14.09
N ARG A 199 25.16 -6.61 15.00
CA ARG A 199 24.75 -7.29 16.24
C ARG A 199 23.72 -8.37 15.94
N HIS A 200 23.80 -9.45 16.71
CA HIS A 200 22.91 -10.60 16.60
C HIS A 200 21.42 -10.22 16.70
N GLU A 201 21.05 -9.49 17.75
CA GLU A 201 19.66 -9.04 17.97
C GLU A 201 19.14 -8.17 16.82
N THR A 202 20.01 -7.33 16.24
CA THR A 202 19.68 -6.50 15.08
C THR A 202 19.38 -7.37 13.85
N LEU A 203 20.20 -8.40 13.57
CA LEU A 203 19.92 -9.31 12.46
C LEU A 203 18.57 -10.02 12.64
N LEU A 204 18.27 -10.53 13.84
CA LEU A 204 17.01 -11.24 14.10
C LEU A 204 15.80 -10.32 13.91
N GLY A 205 15.89 -9.08 14.39
CA GLY A 205 14.85 -8.07 14.17
C GLY A 205 14.64 -7.79 12.69
N GLU A 206 15.71 -7.50 11.95
CA GLU A 206 15.62 -7.17 10.52
C GLU A 206 15.13 -8.35 9.66
N LEU A 207 15.51 -9.60 9.99
CA LEU A 207 14.95 -10.80 9.35
C LEU A 207 13.45 -10.95 9.65
N GLY A 208 13.06 -10.68 10.89
CA GLY A 208 11.65 -10.68 11.31
C GLY A 208 10.82 -9.65 10.55
N ASP A 209 11.33 -8.43 10.41
CA ASP A 209 10.69 -7.34 9.65
C ASP A 209 10.60 -7.66 8.16
N ALA A 210 11.59 -8.39 7.62
CA ALA A 210 11.61 -8.89 6.25
C ALA A 210 10.69 -10.11 6.03
N GLY A 211 10.01 -10.60 7.07
CA GLY A 211 9.05 -11.69 6.98
C GLY A 211 9.68 -13.09 6.98
N PHE A 212 10.83 -13.25 7.64
CA PHE A 212 11.39 -14.56 7.96
C PHE A 212 11.02 -15.01 9.38
N ASP A 213 10.99 -16.32 9.57
CA ASP A 213 11.08 -16.98 10.88
C ASP A 213 12.49 -17.54 11.05
N VAL A 214 13.05 -17.34 12.24
CA VAL A 214 14.35 -17.92 12.62
C VAL A 214 14.09 -19.38 13.02
N MET A 215 14.65 -20.29 12.25
CA MET A 215 14.45 -21.73 12.39
C MET A 215 15.46 -22.38 13.32
N ASP A 216 16.70 -21.89 13.29
CA ASP A 216 17.81 -22.40 14.09
C ASP A 216 18.89 -21.34 14.25
N GLU A 217 19.61 -21.43 15.37
CA GLU A 217 20.75 -20.58 15.70
C GLU A 217 21.88 -21.49 16.19
N LEU A 218 22.92 -21.64 15.37
CA LEU A 218 24.00 -22.56 15.65
C LEU A 218 25.25 -21.78 16.06
N GLU A 219 25.68 -22.00 17.31
CA GLU A 219 27.02 -21.60 17.74
C GLU A 219 28.05 -22.53 17.11
N ILE A 220 29.04 -21.94 16.43
CA ILE A 220 30.10 -22.71 15.78
C ILE A 220 31.07 -23.21 16.86
N ASP A 221 31.16 -24.52 17.03
CA ASP A 221 31.90 -25.18 18.13
C ASP A 221 33.40 -24.81 18.12
N PRO A 222 33.93 -24.19 19.19
CA PRO A 222 35.35 -23.85 19.29
C PRO A 222 36.28 -25.08 19.35
N ARG A 223 35.77 -26.32 19.47
CA ARG A 223 36.60 -27.56 19.44
C ARG A 223 36.94 -28.04 18.03
N THR A 224 36.41 -27.44 16.98
CA THR A 224 36.86 -27.67 15.59
C THR A 224 37.95 -26.69 15.13
N ARG A 225 38.64 -26.04 16.09
CA ARG A 225 39.68 -25.00 15.89
C ARG A 225 40.84 -25.47 15.01
N ASP A 226 40.69 -25.22 13.70
CA ASP A 226 41.76 -24.72 12.84
C ASP A 226 41.48 -23.27 12.40
N ALA A 227 40.44 -22.64 12.98
CA ALA A 227 39.98 -21.30 12.62
C ALA A 227 40.97 -20.23 13.11
N ARG A 228 41.52 -19.48 12.16
CA ARG A 228 42.50 -18.39 12.38
C ARG A 228 41.86 -17.01 12.40
N ILE A 229 40.56 -16.94 12.12
CA ILE A 229 39.74 -15.74 12.09
C ILE A 229 38.54 -16.02 13.01
N GLY A 230 38.59 -15.63 14.30
CA GLY A 230 37.58 -15.68 15.40
C GLY A 230 36.21 -16.40 15.30
N ASP A 231 35.31 -16.14 16.25
CA ASP A 231 34.06 -16.92 16.36
C ASP A 231 32.94 -16.39 15.45
N HIS A 232 32.10 -17.31 14.97
CA HIS A 232 30.97 -17.02 14.10
C HIS A 232 29.68 -17.65 14.64
N ARG A 233 28.54 -17.06 14.29
CA ARG A 233 27.20 -17.63 14.56
C ARG A 233 26.45 -17.79 13.26
N LEU A 234 25.85 -18.96 13.05
CA LEU A 234 24.99 -19.22 11.89
C LEU A 234 23.52 -19.05 12.29
N VAL A 235 22.81 -18.20 11.58
CA VAL A 235 21.36 -18.04 11.66
C VAL A 235 20.73 -18.71 10.44
N VAL A 236 19.82 -19.65 10.70
CA VAL A 236 19.01 -20.30 9.65
C VAL A 236 17.62 -19.71 9.71
N ALA A 237 17.22 -19.01 8.67
CA ALA A 237 15.92 -18.38 8.55
C ALA A 237 15.12 -18.99 7.40
N ALA A 238 13.80 -19.05 7.51
CA ALA A 238 12.92 -19.44 6.42
C ALA A 238 11.87 -18.34 6.20
N PRO A 239 11.44 -18.06 4.96
CA PRO A 239 10.30 -17.19 4.73
C PRO A 239 9.13 -17.67 5.57
N ARG A 240 8.46 -16.78 6.31
CA ARG A 240 7.20 -17.11 6.96
C ARG A 240 6.30 -17.77 5.93
N PRO A 241 5.69 -18.93 6.24
CA PRO A 241 4.69 -19.48 5.35
C PRO A 241 3.67 -18.37 5.10
N ALA A 242 3.43 -18.05 3.83
CA ALA A 242 2.26 -17.25 3.49
C ALA A 242 1.09 -17.95 4.19
N ARG A 243 0.34 -17.21 5.03
CA ARG A 243 -0.93 -17.71 5.55
C ARG A 243 -1.64 -18.37 4.37
N GLY A 244 -2.09 -19.61 4.55
CA GLY A 244 -2.60 -20.43 3.45
C GLY A 244 -3.50 -19.60 2.53
N ARG A 245 -3.37 -19.77 1.21
CA ARG A 245 -4.01 -18.93 0.20
C ARG A 245 -5.43 -18.54 0.62
N SER A 246 -5.69 -17.23 0.70
CA SER A 246 -6.99 -16.70 1.12
C SER A 246 -8.14 -17.45 0.43
N PRO A 247 -9.14 -17.95 1.17
CA PRO A 247 -10.22 -18.75 0.61
C PRO A 247 -11.23 -17.90 -0.19
N TYR A 248 -11.00 -16.59 -0.30
CA TYR A 248 -11.80 -15.64 -1.07
C TYR A 248 -10.89 -14.67 -1.85
N PHE A 249 -11.49 -13.94 -2.79
CA PHE A 249 -10.79 -12.90 -3.52
C PHE A 249 -10.66 -11.65 -2.65
N GLU A 250 -9.43 -11.22 -2.38
CA GLU A 250 -9.18 -9.91 -1.78
C GLU A 250 -9.11 -8.86 -2.90
N PHE A 251 -9.98 -7.87 -2.80
CA PHE A 251 -10.12 -6.85 -3.84
C PHE A 251 -8.91 -5.93 -3.90
N PHE A 252 -8.52 -5.54 -5.12
CA PHE A 252 -7.44 -4.60 -5.40
C PHE A 252 -6.06 -5.01 -4.87
N LEU A 253 -5.85 -6.30 -4.61
CA LEU A 253 -4.55 -6.89 -4.26
C LEU A 253 -4.20 -8.03 -5.21
N PRO A 254 -2.93 -8.16 -5.65
CA PRO A 254 -2.49 -9.32 -6.40
C PRO A 254 -2.54 -10.58 -5.51
N PRO A 255 -2.82 -11.79 -6.08
CA PRO A 255 -2.96 -13.02 -5.30
C PRO A 255 -1.79 -13.39 -4.39
N ARG A 256 -0.58 -12.92 -4.71
CA ARG A 256 0.63 -13.11 -3.89
C ARG A 256 0.60 -12.35 -2.55
N GLN A 257 -0.27 -11.36 -2.43
CA GLN A 257 -0.45 -10.52 -1.22
C GLN A 257 -1.69 -10.92 -0.41
N TRP A 258 -2.47 -11.88 -0.89
CA TRP A 258 -3.67 -12.31 -0.18
C TRP A 258 -3.31 -12.98 1.15
N GLY A 259 -4.09 -12.70 2.19
CA GLY A 259 -3.91 -13.23 3.53
C GLY A 259 -2.79 -12.57 4.34
N GLU A 260 -2.16 -11.51 3.84
CA GLU A 260 -1.10 -10.80 4.58
C GLU A 260 -1.64 -9.99 5.76
N ALA A 261 -2.86 -9.43 5.66
CA ALA A 261 -3.50 -8.67 6.72
C ALA A 261 -4.98 -9.05 6.85
N GLU A 262 -5.33 -9.70 7.96
CA GLU A 262 -6.70 -10.17 8.23
C GLU A 262 -7.28 -9.40 9.41
N ALA A 263 -8.23 -8.50 9.14
CA ALA A 263 -8.99 -7.80 10.16
C ALA A 263 -10.02 -8.75 10.80
N VAL A 264 -10.04 -8.81 12.13
CA VAL A 264 -10.91 -9.72 12.92
C VAL A 264 -11.90 -9.00 13.82
N GLY A 265 -11.69 -7.70 14.04
CA GLY A 265 -12.55 -6.88 14.88
C GLY A 265 -12.36 -5.40 14.58
N ALA A 266 -13.34 -4.60 14.99
CA ALA A 266 -13.21 -3.15 14.97
C ALA A 266 -14.14 -2.52 16.02
N ARG A 267 -13.68 -1.45 16.67
CA ARG A 267 -14.45 -0.72 17.69
C ARG A 267 -14.07 0.76 17.67
N GLY A 268 -15.07 1.64 17.67
CA GLY A 268 -14.83 3.08 17.61
C GLY A 268 -14.06 3.44 16.34
N THR A 269 -12.79 3.82 16.48
CA THR A 269 -11.92 4.17 15.34
C THR A 269 -10.74 3.22 15.17
N THR A 270 -10.75 2.05 15.81
CA THR A 270 -9.65 1.08 15.78
C THR A 270 -10.09 -0.22 15.11
N VAL A 271 -9.18 -0.82 14.34
CA VAL A 271 -9.34 -2.15 13.73
C VAL A 271 -8.30 -3.10 14.32
N ASP A 272 -8.74 -4.29 14.71
CA ASP A 272 -7.93 -5.35 15.28
C ASP A 272 -7.68 -6.44 14.23
N PHE A 273 -6.48 -7.02 14.23
CA PHE A 273 -6.03 -7.98 13.24
C PHE A 273 -5.62 -9.32 13.85
N ALA A 274 -5.69 -10.38 13.05
CA ALA A 274 -5.39 -11.74 13.49
C ALA A 274 -3.91 -11.99 13.84
N ASP A 275 -3.01 -11.03 13.62
CA ASP A 275 -1.62 -11.07 14.10
C ASP A 275 -1.46 -10.48 15.51
N GLY A 276 -2.56 -10.04 16.14
CA GLY A 276 -2.57 -9.41 17.45
C GLY A 276 -2.30 -7.90 17.43
N THR A 277 -2.06 -7.31 16.25
CA THR A 277 -1.91 -5.86 16.09
C THR A 277 -3.25 -5.15 15.98
N SER A 278 -3.26 -3.88 16.34
CA SER A 278 -4.40 -2.97 16.16
C SER A 278 -3.93 -1.70 15.46
N ALA A 279 -4.82 -1.07 14.69
CA ALA A 279 -4.51 0.16 13.97
C ALA A 279 -5.64 1.19 14.02
N ILE A 280 -5.28 2.47 14.12
CA ILE A 280 -6.21 3.60 14.00
C ILE A 280 -6.70 3.66 12.55
N CYS A 281 -8.00 3.61 12.37
CA CYS A 281 -8.63 3.68 11.06
C CYS A 281 -8.79 5.14 10.62
N GLY A 282 -7.80 5.64 9.89
CA GLY A 282 -7.80 6.98 9.31
C GLY A 282 -8.74 7.14 8.11
N ILE A 283 -9.51 6.12 7.74
CA ILE A 283 -10.31 6.08 6.49
C ILE A 283 -11.76 5.65 6.69
N SER A 284 -12.20 5.48 7.95
CA SER A 284 -13.57 5.07 8.30
C SER A 284 -14.10 3.90 7.47
N GLY A 285 -13.36 2.78 7.45
CA GLY A 285 -13.63 1.64 6.58
C GLY A 285 -13.11 1.92 5.17
N ILE A 286 -14.01 2.03 4.18
CA ILE A 286 -13.71 2.67 2.89
C ILE A 286 -14.66 3.86 2.77
N TRP A 287 -14.43 4.85 3.64
CA TRP A 287 -15.14 6.12 3.76
C TRP A 287 -16.63 5.96 4.13
N ASN A 288 -17.01 4.85 4.78
CA ASN A 288 -18.39 4.47 5.04
C ASN A 288 -18.77 4.39 6.53
N ALA A 289 -17.87 3.98 7.42
CA ALA A 289 -18.09 3.91 8.87
C ALA A 289 -17.91 5.28 9.56
N SER A 290 -18.70 6.28 9.13
CA SER A 290 -18.53 7.67 9.53
C SER A 290 -18.84 7.96 11.01
N LEU A 291 -19.66 7.14 11.68
CA LEU A 291 -19.90 7.16 13.13
C LEU A 291 -18.92 6.27 13.92
N GLY A 292 -17.92 5.71 13.24
CA GLY A 292 -17.06 4.66 13.78
C GLY A 292 -17.73 3.28 13.79
N TYR A 293 -16.95 2.29 14.23
CA TYR A 293 -17.33 0.88 14.30
C TYR A 293 -18.11 0.56 15.58
N GLY A 294 -19.14 -0.28 15.46
CA GLY A 294 -19.89 -0.80 16.60
C GLY A 294 -20.96 0.16 17.16
N ASN A 295 -21.54 1.04 16.35
CA ASN A 295 -22.65 1.89 16.79
C ASN A 295 -23.88 1.03 17.15
N ALA A 296 -24.26 1.03 18.43
CA ALA A 296 -25.34 0.20 18.97
C ALA A 296 -26.72 0.57 18.42
N ALA A 297 -27.02 1.87 18.24
CA ALA A 297 -28.32 2.31 17.76
C ALA A 297 -28.61 1.79 16.33
N VAL A 298 -27.60 1.85 15.46
CA VAL A 298 -27.70 1.31 14.08
C VAL A 298 -27.85 -0.21 14.11
N ALA A 299 -27.03 -0.92 14.90
CA ALA A 299 -27.08 -2.37 14.99
C ALA A 299 -28.45 -2.89 15.50
N GLU A 300 -28.98 -2.25 16.55
CA GLU A 300 -30.28 -2.61 17.12
C GLU A 300 -31.45 -2.32 16.16
N ALA A 301 -31.39 -1.21 15.40
CA ALA A 301 -32.40 -0.91 14.39
C ALA A 301 -32.43 -1.97 13.28
N ILE A 302 -31.27 -2.44 12.84
CA ILE A 302 -31.14 -3.52 11.86
C ILE A 302 -31.70 -4.83 12.41
N ASP A 303 -31.34 -5.23 13.65
CA ASP A 303 -31.84 -6.46 14.27
C ASP A 303 -33.37 -6.45 14.38
N ARG A 304 -33.95 -5.34 14.85
CA ARG A 304 -35.41 -5.19 14.93
C ARG A 304 -36.07 -5.31 13.55
N ALA A 305 -35.54 -4.63 12.54
CA ALA A 305 -36.08 -4.68 11.18
C ALA A 305 -36.00 -6.09 10.60
N ASN A 306 -34.88 -6.79 10.78
CA ASN A 306 -34.70 -8.16 10.28
C ASN A 306 -35.64 -9.16 10.95
N ARG A 307 -35.93 -9.00 12.25
CA ARG A 307 -36.93 -9.83 12.96
C ARG A 307 -38.36 -9.54 12.51
N ALA A 308 -38.68 -8.27 12.25
CA ALA A 308 -40.01 -7.86 11.84
C ALA A 308 -40.32 -8.24 10.38
N ALA A 309 -39.39 -7.97 9.47
CA ALA A 309 -39.49 -8.31 8.06
C ALA A 309 -38.09 -8.39 7.43
N SER A 310 -37.60 -9.61 7.18
CA SER A 310 -36.31 -9.82 6.51
C SER A 310 -36.28 -9.33 5.06
N ALA A 311 -37.45 -9.28 4.38
CA ALA A 311 -37.55 -8.79 3.01
C ALA A 311 -38.95 -8.24 2.69
N LEU A 312 -39.01 -7.06 2.06
CA LEU A 312 -40.21 -6.47 1.48
C LEU A 312 -39.90 -5.89 0.10
N PRO A 313 -40.07 -6.66 -0.99
CA PRO A 313 -39.73 -6.20 -2.33
C PRO A 313 -40.60 -5.01 -2.77
N ILE A 314 -39.96 -3.99 -3.36
CA ILE A 314 -40.61 -2.78 -3.89
C ILE A 314 -40.95 -2.87 -5.40
N PHE A 315 -41.09 -4.08 -5.93
CA PHE A 315 -41.52 -4.31 -7.30
C PHE A 315 -43.06 -4.26 -7.37
N ARG A 316 -43.60 -3.27 -8.09
CA ARG A 316 -45.05 -3.08 -8.33
C ARG A 316 -45.89 -2.80 -7.06
N ARG A 317 -45.23 -2.47 -5.94
CA ARG A 317 -45.82 -2.11 -4.64
C ARG A 317 -44.77 -1.38 -3.79
N GLY A 318 -45.20 -0.66 -2.76
CA GLY A 318 -44.30 -0.01 -1.80
C GLY A 318 -43.94 -0.89 -0.59
N SER A 319 -43.03 -0.37 0.23
CA SER A 319 -42.66 -0.89 1.56
C SER A 319 -42.72 0.26 2.56
N SER A 320 -43.22 0.03 3.78
CA SER A 320 -43.27 1.08 4.82
C SER A 320 -41.87 1.58 5.17
N TYR A 321 -40.90 0.67 5.29
CA TYR A 321 -39.49 1.01 5.54
C TYR A 321 -38.88 1.86 4.42
N ALA A 322 -39.13 1.47 3.17
CA ALA A 322 -38.63 2.22 2.02
C ALA A 322 -39.30 3.60 1.90
N ARG A 323 -40.60 3.70 2.22
CA ARG A 323 -41.32 4.97 2.21
C ARG A 323 -40.77 5.92 3.28
N GLU A 324 -40.62 5.44 4.51
CA GLU A 324 -40.12 6.24 5.63
C GLU A 324 -38.68 6.71 5.39
N ALA A 325 -37.80 5.83 4.90
CA ALA A 325 -36.44 6.21 4.53
C ALA A 325 -36.41 7.24 3.38
N ALA A 326 -37.33 7.14 2.40
CA ALA A 326 -37.40 8.09 1.29
C ALA A 326 -37.86 9.47 1.78
N GLU A 327 -38.93 9.52 2.57
CA GLU A 327 -39.44 10.73 3.21
C GLU A 327 -38.32 11.43 3.99
N ARG A 328 -37.59 10.69 4.83
CA ARG A 328 -36.49 11.23 5.63
C ARG A 328 -35.33 11.77 4.78
N LEU A 329 -34.96 11.08 3.70
CA LEU A 329 -33.89 11.53 2.80
C LEU A 329 -34.29 12.79 2.03
N LEU A 330 -35.55 12.90 1.60
CA LEU A 330 -36.07 14.08 0.92
C LEU A 330 -36.10 15.28 1.87
N ASP A 331 -36.54 15.10 3.11
CA ASP A 331 -36.52 16.16 4.14
C ASP A 331 -35.10 16.67 4.40
N LEU A 332 -34.12 15.77 4.46
CA LEU A 332 -32.72 16.14 4.66
C LEU A 332 -32.12 16.92 3.50
N ALA A 333 -32.46 16.55 2.26
CA ALA A 333 -31.90 17.13 1.04
C ALA A 333 -32.68 18.36 0.53
N GLY A 334 -33.88 18.60 1.07
CA GLY A 334 -34.78 19.67 0.67
C GLY A 334 -35.84 19.17 -0.32
N THR A 335 -37.09 19.09 0.14
CA THR A 335 -38.25 18.70 -0.67
C THR A 335 -38.56 19.67 -1.80
N GLU A 336 -38.01 20.89 -1.73
CA GLU A 336 -38.08 21.88 -2.82
C GLU A 336 -37.10 21.57 -3.97
N ARG A 337 -36.14 20.66 -3.76
CA ARG A 337 -35.12 20.28 -4.75
C ARG A 337 -35.36 18.89 -5.32
N TYR A 338 -35.77 17.96 -4.47
CA TYR A 338 -35.97 16.57 -4.80
C TYR A 338 -37.37 16.11 -4.40
N ALA A 339 -37.95 15.24 -5.22
CA ALA A 339 -39.35 14.83 -5.10
C ALA A 339 -39.54 13.32 -4.91
N SER A 340 -38.54 12.50 -5.25
CA SER A 340 -38.62 11.05 -5.08
C SER A 340 -37.24 10.43 -4.89
N VAL A 341 -37.23 9.18 -4.40
CA VAL A 341 -36.03 8.37 -4.19
C VAL A 341 -36.23 7.02 -4.87
N PHE A 342 -35.22 6.55 -5.59
CA PHE A 342 -35.10 5.13 -5.89
C PHE A 342 -33.84 4.55 -5.23
N TYR A 343 -33.92 3.27 -4.86
CA TYR A 343 -32.86 2.58 -4.13
C TYR A 343 -32.03 1.69 -5.05
N SER A 344 -30.80 1.44 -4.64
CA SER A 344 -29.88 0.45 -5.23
C SER A 344 -29.03 -0.16 -4.09
N THR A 345 -28.17 -1.12 -4.39
CA THR A 345 -27.33 -1.82 -3.39
C THR A 345 -25.91 -1.27 -3.29
N SER A 346 -25.47 -0.43 -4.23
CA SER A 346 -24.15 0.19 -4.22
C SER A 346 -24.13 1.51 -5.00
N GLY A 347 -23.10 2.35 -4.78
CA GLY A 347 -22.87 3.53 -5.61
C GLY A 347 -22.73 3.17 -7.10
N SER A 348 -21.89 2.18 -7.43
CA SER A 348 -21.69 1.73 -8.82
C SER A 348 -22.99 1.36 -9.53
N ALA A 349 -23.84 0.54 -8.88
CA ALA A 349 -25.12 0.12 -9.46
C ALA A 349 -26.12 1.29 -9.57
N ALA A 350 -26.11 2.22 -8.62
CA ALA A 350 -26.89 3.46 -8.71
C ALA A 350 -26.46 4.31 -9.91
N LEU A 351 -25.16 4.43 -10.19
CA LEU A 351 -24.67 5.21 -11.34
C LEU A 351 -25.04 4.55 -12.68
N ASP A 352 -25.07 3.22 -12.76
CA ASP A 352 -25.62 2.52 -13.93
C ASP A 352 -27.11 2.87 -14.15
N ALA A 353 -27.89 2.94 -13.07
CA ALA A 353 -29.29 3.37 -13.12
C ALA A 353 -29.43 4.83 -13.57
N VAL A 354 -28.60 5.73 -13.02
CA VAL A 354 -28.56 7.15 -13.36
C VAL A 354 -28.29 7.38 -14.84
N VAL A 355 -27.35 6.65 -15.45
CA VAL A 355 -27.07 6.75 -16.89
C VAL A 355 -28.29 6.33 -17.71
N LYS A 356 -28.97 5.24 -17.33
CA LYS A 356 -30.19 4.78 -18.00
C LYS A 356 -31.31 5.82 -17.90
N LEU A 357 -31.58 6.31 -16.69
CA LEU A 357 -32.62 7.31 -16.44
C LEU A 357 -32.34 8.62 -17.18
N SER A 358 -31.07 9.06 -17.18
CA SER A 358 -30.66 10.27 -17.90
C SER A 358 -30.93 10.17 -19.39
N ARG A 359 -30.61 9.03 -20.01
CA ARG A 359 -30.87 8.78 -21.43
C ARG A 359 -32.37 8.69 -21.73
N GLN A 360 -33.16 8.08 -20.84
CA GLN A 360 -34.61 8.01 -20.99
C GLN A 360 -35.22 9.43 -20.95
N VAL A 361 -34.90 10.23 -19.93
CA VAL A 361 -35.37 11.61 -19.82
C VAL A 361 -34.94 12.45 -21.03
N ALA A 362 -33.66 12.38 -21.41
CA ALA A 362 -33.14 13.13 -22.54
C ALA A 362 -33.76 12.71 -23.88
N LYS A 363 -34.08 11.43 -24.08
CA LYS A 363 -34.85 10.94 -25.24
C LYS A 363 -36.19 11.67 -25.34
N HIS A 364 -36.92 11.80 -24.24
CA HIS A 364 -38.24 12.44 -24.24
C HIS A 364 -38.16 13.95 -24.43
N GLU A 365 -37.18 14.61 -23.80
CA GLU A 365 -37.04 16.06 -23.91
C GLU A 365 -36.40 16.53 -25.23
N ARG A 366 -35.46 15.74 -25.78
CA ARG A 366 -34.52 16.19 -26.83
C ARG A 366 -34.27 15.15 -27.94
N GLY A 367 -34.88 13.97 -27.87
CA GLY A 367 -34.74 12.90 -28.86
C GLY A 367 -33.52 11.99 -28.63
N LEU A 368 -33.49 10.87 -29.38
CA LEU A 368 -32.54 9.76 -29.19
C LEU A 368 -31.05 10.12 -29.37
N ARG A 369 -30.73 11.29 -29.94
CA ARG A 369 -29.35 11.76 -30.09
C ARG A 369 -28.77 12.31 -28.78
N ALA A 370 -29.62 12.77 -27.85
CA ALA A 370 -29.21 13.24 -26.53
C ALA A 370 -28.95 12.06 -25.59
N ARG A 371 -27.82 11.38 -25.78
CA ARG A 371 -27.48 10.13 -25.08
C ARG A 371 -26.04 10.04 -24.54
N ARG A 372 -25.20 11.04 -24.83
CA ARG A 372 -23.83 11.09 -24.30
C ARG A 372 -23.86 11.48 -22.83
N VAL A 373 -22.92 10.96 -22.06
CA VAL A 373 -22.73 11.35 -20.66
C VAL A 373 -21.33 11.90 -20.51
N VAL A 374 -21.19 13.00 -19.78
CA VAL A 374 -19.89 13.60 -19.46
C VAL A 374 -19.55 13.33 -18.00
N SER A 375 -18.30 12.98 -17.73
CA SER A 375 -17.71 12.87 -16.39
C SER A 375 -16.31 13.50 -16.40
N LEU A 376 -15.61 13.42 -15.26
CA LEU A 376 -14.32 14.09 -15.09
C LEU A 376 -13.15 13.10 -15.12
N VAL A 377 -12.00 13.51 -15.67
CA VAL A 377 -10.74 12.75 -15.54
C VAL A 377 -10.35 12.69 -14.06
N GLY A 378 -9.90 11.53 -13.59
CA GLY A 378 -9.56 11.29 -12.17
C GLY A 378 -10.73 10.94 -11.26
N SER A 379 -11.99 11.13 -11.71
CA SER A 379 -13.19 10.75 -10.95
C SER A 379 -13.32 9.23 -10.74
N TYR A 380 -14.07 8.85 -9.71
CA TYR A 380 -14.46 7.47 -9.44
C TYR A 380 -15.97 7.36 -9.24
N HIS A 381 -16.66 6.75 -10.18
CA HIS A 381 -18.11 6.56 -10.15
C HIS A 381 -18.53 5.10 -9.94
N GLY A 382 -17.56 4.20 -9.84
CA GLY A 382 -17.78 2.76 -9.64
C GLY A 382 -17.08 1.88 -10.67
N ILE A 383 -17.38 0.58 -10.56
CA ILE A 383 -16.72 -0.50 -11.34
C ILE A 383 -17.72 -1.46 -12.01
N THR A 384 -19.01 -1.13 -12.04
CA THR A 384 -19.99 -1.84 -12.90
C THR A 384 -19.96 -1.26 -14.32
N SER A 385 -20.70 -1.84 -15.26
CA SER A 385 -20.49 -1.55 -16.69
C SER A 385 -20.55 -0.06 -17.07
N SER A 386 -21.63 0.67 -16.72
CA SER A 386 -21.74 2.09 -17.09
C SER A 386 -20.98 3.01 -16.13
N SER A 387 -20.91 2.66 -14.85
CA SER A 387 -20.19 3.41 -13.83
C SER A 387 -18.68 3.37 -14.04
N MET A 388 -18.13 2.24 -14.51
CA MET A 388 -16.72 2.12 -14.92
C MET A 388 -16.42 2.98 -16.17
N ALA A 389 -17.37 3.10 -17.10
CA ALA A 389 -17.25 4.01 -18.24
C ALA A 389 -17.33 5.49 -17.82
N LEU A 390 -18.04 5.80 -16.73
CA LEU A 390 -18.04 7.13 -16.12
C LEU A 390 -16.74 7.41 -15.36
N SER A 391 -16.18 6.44 -14.65
CA SER A 391 -14.96 6.61 -13.87
C SER A 391 -13.82 7.14 -14.74
N GLY A 392 -13.26 8.28 -14.34
CA GLY A 392 -12.13 8.93 -14.98
C GLY A 392 -10.76 8.41 -14.53
N ALA A 393 -10.71 7.63 -13.45
CA ALA A 393 -9.52 6.87 -13.07
C ALA A 393 -9.30 5.68 -14.02
N TYR A 394 -8.05 5.28 -14.24
CA TYR A 394 -7.74 4.06 -14.98
C TYR A 394 -8.02 2.83 -14.09
N LEU A 395 -8.96 2.01 -14.53
CA LEU A 395 -9.48 0.83 -13.84
C LEU A 395 -9.49 -0.39 -14.78
N PHE A 396 -8.56 -0.42 -15.73
CA PHE A 396 -8.45 -1.44 -16.78
C PHE A 396 -9.64 -1.47 -17.75
N GLN A 397 -10.24 -0.31 -18.04
CA GLN A 397 -11.38 -0.21 -18.96
C GLN A 397 -11.06 -0.78 -20.35
N ASP A 398 -9.84 -0.59 -20.83
CA ASP A 398 -9.32 -1.12 -22.09
C ASP A 398 -9.17 -2.65 -22.07
N VAL A 399 -8.70 -3.22 -20.96
CA VAL A 399 -8.58 -4.67 -20.77
C VAL A 399 -9.95 -5.35 -20.71
N TYR A 400 -10.94 -4.69 -20.10
CA TYR A 400 -12.30 -5.22 -19.95
C TYR A 400 -13.24 -4.89 -21.13
N ASP A 401 -12.75 -4.17 -22.15
CA ASP A 401 -13.53 -3.71 -23.31
C ASP A 401 -14.82 -2.96 -22.91
N VAL A 402 -14.68 -2.03 -21.95
CA VAL A 402 -15.79 -1.17 -21.51
C VAL A 402 -16.20 -0.24 -22.65
N ASP A 403 -17.50 -0.20 -22.99
CA ASP A 403 -17.99 0.69 -24.07
C ASP A 403 -18.03 2.16 -23.63
N GLU A 404 -17.00 2.90 -24.00
CA GLU A 404 -16.87 4.33 -23.71
C GLU A 404 -17.34 5.24 -24.85
N ARG A 405 -17.91 4.72 -25.95
CA ARG A 405 -18.21 5.52 -27.17
C ARG A 405 -19.18 6.68 -26.93
N LEU A 406 -20.02 6.57 -25.90
CA LEU A 406 -20.99 7.59 -25.49
C LEU A 406 -20.61 8.30 -24.19
N HIS A 407 -19.40 8.07 -23.68
CA HIS A 407 -18.88 8.63 -22.45
C HIS A 407 -17.74 9.59 -22.81
N ILE A 408 -17.81 10.82 -22.32
CA ILE A 408 -16.78 11.84 -22.56
C ILE A 408 -16.19 12.24 -21.21
N LYS A 409 -14.87 12.24 -21.12
CA LYS A 409 -14.14 12.65 -19.91
C LYS A 409 -13.51 14.02 -20.14
N VAL A 410 -13.70 14.93 -19.20
CA VAL A 410 -13.15 16.28 -19.22
C VAL A 410 -12.20 16.44 -18.02
N PRO A 411 -11.01 17.04 -18.14
CA PRO A 411 -10.18 17.32 -16.98
C PRO A 411 -10.95 18.13 -15.92
N HIS A 412 -10.83 17.73 -14.65
CA HIS A 412 -11.61 18.32 -13.55
C HIS A 412 -11.23 19.78 -13.27
N ASP A 413 -10.02 20.17 -13.65
CA ASP A 413 -9.35 21.46 -13.45
C ASP A 413 -9.25 22.30 -14.73
N ASP A 414 -9.89 21.88 -15.82
CA ASP A 414 -9.88 22.60 -17.11
C ASP A 414 -11.30 22.98 -17.58
N PRO A 415 -11.80 24.18 -17.19
CA PRO A 415 -13.08 24.69 -17.66
C PRO A 415 -13.12 24.95 -19.18
N GLN A 416 -11.96 25.15 -19.85
CA GLN A 416 -11.91 25.35 -21.30
C GLN A 416 -12.14 24.03 -22.04
N ALA A 417 -11.62 22.92 -21.52
CA ALA A 417 -11.93 21.59 -22.06
C ALA A 417 -13.43 21.29 -21.99
N LEU A 418 -14.10 21.69 -20.90
CA LEU A 418 -15.56 21.59 -20.79
C LEU A 418 -16.25 22.40 -21.90
N GLU A 419 -15.82 23.64 -22.15
CA GLU A 419 -16.35 24.48 -23.22
C GLU A 419 -16.20 23.84 -24.60
N ILE A 420 -15.04 23.24 -24.90
CA ILE A 420 -14.79 22.54 -26.16
C ILE A 420 -15.78 21.39 -26.35
N VAL A 421 -15.99 20.59 -25.30
CA VAL A 421 -16.96 19.48 -25.32
C VAL A 421 -18.38 19.99 -25.52
N MET A 422 -18.79 21.03 -24.80
CA MET A 422 -20.13 21.61 -24.89
C MET A 422 -20.41 22.22 -26.27
N ARG A 423 -19.44 22.92 -26.84
CA ARG A 423 -19.55 23.47 -28.21
C ARG A 423 -19.74 22.37 -29.25
N ARG A 424 -19.06 21.23 -29.09
CA ARG A 424 -19.08 20.14 -30.07
C ARG A 424 -20.28 19.20 -29.91
N PHE A 425 -20.64 18.88 -28.67
CA PHE A 425 -21.58 17.80 -28.34
C PHE A 425 -22.76 18.25 -27.49
N GLY A 426 -22.86 19.52 -27.09
CA GLY A 426 -23.86 20.03 -26.14
C GLY A 426 -25.28 19.49 -26.32
N PRO A 427 -25.89 19.60 -27.52
CA PRO A 427 -27.23 19.05 -27.78
C PRO A 427 -27.37 17.53 -27.63
N GLU A 428 -26.26 16.79 -27.73
CA GLU A 428 -26.19 15.34 -27.63
C GLU A 428 -25.87 14.84 -26.21
N ILE A 429 -25.61 15.73 -25.25
CA ILE A 429 -25.33 15.40 -23.85
C ILE A 429 -26.66 15.18 -23.12
N ALA A 430 -26.85 13.99 -22.56
CA ALA A 430 -27.96 13.63 -21.69
C ALA A 430 -27.73 14.15 -20.26
N ALA A 431 -26.54 13.88 -19.72
CA ALA A 431 -26.16 14.26 -18.36
C ALA A 431 -24.66 14.59 -18.23
N VAL A 432 -24.35 15.37 -17.21
CA VAL A 432 -23.00 15.55 -16.67
C VAL A 432 -23.00 15.05 -15.23
N VAL A 433 -22.09 14.12 -14.93
CA VAL A 433 -21.93 13.47 -13.62
C VAL A 433 -20.65 13.95 -13.00
N VAL A 434 -20.73 14.49 -11.79
CA VAL A 434 -19.55 15.01 -11.07
C VAL A 434 -19.62 14.64 -9.60
N GLU A 435 -18.46 14.29 -9.03
CA GLU A 435 -18.25 14.33 -7.58
C GLU A 435 -18.00 15.80 -7.18
N PRO A 436 -18.63 16.34 -6.11
CA PRO A 436 -18.33 17.69 -5.64
C PRO A 436 -16.88 17.86 -5.18
N VAL A 437 -16.31 16.80 -4.61
CA VAL A 437 -14.89 16.62 -4.32
C VAL A 437 -14.53 15.24 -4.84
N LEU A 438 -13.59 15.15 -5.78
CA LEU A 438 -13.17 13.86 -6.35
C LEU A 438 -12.64 12.99 -5.22
N GLY A 439 -13.15 11.75 -5.15
CA GLY A 439 -12.73 10.73 -4.20
C GLY A 439 -11.22 10.59 -4.18
N SER A 440 -10.63 10.25 -5.33
CA SER A 440 -9.19 10.16 -5.54
C SER A 440 -8.52 11.52 -5.40
N GLY A 441 -7.49 11.60 -4.56
CA GLY A 441 -6.76 12.84 -4.30
C GLY A 441 -7.55 13.89 -3.51
N ALA A 442 -8.82 13.68 -3.13
CA ALA A 442 -9.63 14.66 -2.39
C ALA A 442 -9.60 16.05 -3.02
N LEU A 443 -9.87 16.13 -4.33
CA LEU A 443 -9.76 17.36 -5.14
C LEU A 443 -11.12 18.04 -5.26
N PRO A 444 -11.37 19.19 -4.60
CA PRO A 444 -12.62 19.93 -4.74
C PRO A 444 -12.74 20.53 -6.15
N LEU A 445 -13.96 20.55 -6.70
CA LEU A 445 -14.21 21.31 -7.93
C LEU A 445 -14.04 22.80 -7.66
N SER A 446 -13.39 23.51 -8.58
CA SER A 446 -13.25 24.96 -8.50
C SER A 446 -14.59 25.66 -8.77
N ASP A 447 -14.75 26.85 -8.19
CA ASP A 447 -15.92 27.70 -8.44
C ASP A 447 -16.05 28.02 -9.94
N GLU A 448 -14.94 28.26 -10.64
CA GLU A 448 -14.95 28.49 -12.09
C GLU A 448 -15.53 27.30 -12.86
N MET A 449 -15.13 26.06 -12.51
CA MET A 449 -15.65 24.86 -13.15
C MET A 449 -17.16 24.70 -12.92
N LEU A 450 -17.62 24.95 -11.68
CA LEU A 450 -19.04 24.91 -11.34
C LEU A 450 -19.85 25.99 -12.06
N GLU A 451 -19.35 27.22 -12.13
CA GLU A 451 -19.99 28.33 -12.85
C GLU A 451 -20.15 28.01 -14.35
N ARG A 452 -19.11 27.45 -14.99
CA ARG A 452 -19.16 27.02 -16.38
C ARG A 452 -20.15 25.88 -16.57
N LEU A 453 -20.11 24.87 -15.71
CA LEU A 453 -21.05 23.76 -15.74
C LEU A 453 -22.51 24.24 -15.67
N PHE A 454 -22.81 25.16 -14.75
CA PHE A 454 -24.14 25.76 -14.60
C PHE A 454 -24.57 26.60 -15.79
N ALA A 455 -23.66 27.35 -16.41
CA ALA A 455 -23.94 28.11 -17.62
C ALA A 455 -24.29 27.17 -18.78
N PHE A 456 -23.48 26.13 -19.01
CA PHE A 456 -23.74 25.16 -20.07
C PHE A 456 -24.98 24.32 -19.83
N ARG A 457 -25.30 24.00 -18.57
CA ARG A 457 -26.55 23.32 -18.21
C ARG A 457 -27.77 24.14 -18.66
N ARG A 458 -27.76 25.46 -18.45
CA ARG A 458 -28.84 26.35 -18.92
C ARG A 458 -28.93 26.36 -20.45
N GLN A 459 -27.79 26.38 -21.15
CA GLN A 459 -27.73 26.43 -22.61
C GLN A 459 -28.15 25.11 -23.29
N HIS A 460 -27.65 23.98 -22.79
CA HIS A 460 -27.78 22.67 -23.43
C HIS A 460 -28.81 21.75 -22.76
N ARG A 461 -29.33 22.15 -21.59
CA ARG A 461 -30.41 21.49 -20.84
C ARG A 461 -30.09 20.06 -20.40
N PHE A 462 -28.82 19.64 -20.36
CA PHE A 462 -28.45 18.34 -19.80
C PHE A 462 -28.84 18.22 -18.32
N LEU A 463 -28.98 16.99 -17.83
CA LEU A 463 -29.19 16.72 -16.43
C LEU A 463 -27.87 16.84 -15.67
N LEU A 464 -27.88 17.49 -14.51
CA LEU A 464 -26.73 17.51 -13.62
C LEU A 464 -26.90 16.42 -12.55
N VAL A 465 -25.87 15.63 -12.34
CA VAL A 465 -25.83 14.59 -11.31
C VAL A 465 -24.71 14.91 -10.33
N ALA A 466 -25.07 15.07 -9.06
CA ALA A 466 -24.11 15.13 -7.97
C ALA A 466 -23.88 13.71 -7.44
N ASP A 467 -22.67 13.19 -7.64
CA ASP A 467 -22.23 11.95 -7.01
C ASP A 467 -21.73 12.26 -5.60
N GLU A 468 -22.61 12.10 -4.61
CA GLU A 468 -22.32 12.34 -3.20
C GLU A 468 -22.10 11.04 -2.43
N VAL A 469 -21.70 9.98 -3.14
CA VAL A 469 -21.38 8.67 -2.55
C VAL A 469 -20.28 8.80 -1.49
N ALA A 470 -19.27 9.64 -1.72
CA ALA A 470 -18.20 9.91 -0.74
C ALA A 470 -18.42 11.20 0.05
N THR A 471 -18.96 12.25 -0.58
CA THR A 471 -19.03 13.61 0.01
C THR A 471 -20.26 13.85 0.87
N GLY A 472 -21.31 13.03 0.74
CA GLY A 472 -22.55 13.21 1.45
C GLY A 472 -22.41 12.99 2.96
N PHE A 473 -23.45 13.39 3.69
CA PHE A 473 -23.56 13.26 5.14
C PHE A 473 -22.41 13.94 5.90
N TYR A 474 -22.23 15.24 5.67
CA TYR A 474 -21.26 16.08 6.40
C TYR A 474 -19.78 15.80 6.09
N ARG A 475 -19.41 14.83 5.24
CA ARG A 475 -18.00 14.52 4.98
C ARG A 475 -17.15 15.74 4.61
N THR A 476 -17.70 16.67 3.84
CA THR A 476 -17.02 17.90 3.40
C THR A 476 -17.38 19.14 4.22
N GLY A 477 -18.00 18.97 5.40
CA GLY A 477 -18.45 20.04 6.30
C GLY A 477 -19.95 20.37 6.16
N ASP A 478 -20.45 20.45 4.93
CA ASP A 478 -21.88 20.62 4.65
C ASP A 478 -22.61 19.27 4.66
N ARG A 479 -23.90 19.25 5.02
CA ARG A 479 -24.72 18.02 5.02
C ARG A 479 -24.60 17.26 3.69
N PHE A 480 -24.72 17.98 2.58
CA PHE A 480 -24.44 17.51 1.23
C PHE A 480 -23.63 18.61 0.54
N SER A 481 -22.49 18.27 -0.07
CA SER A 481 -21.57 19.26 -0.65
C SER A 481 -22.24 20.08 -1.76
N SER A 482 -23.02 19.42 -2.61
CA SER A 482 -23.81 20.02 -3.68
C SER A 482 -25.00 20.85 -3.18
N GLY A 483 -25.36 20.77 -1.89
CA GLY A 483 -26.37 21.62 -1.27
C GLY A 483 -26.00 23.11 -1.31
N THR A 484 -24.70 23.42 -1.41
CA THR A 484 -24.16 24.78 -1.53
C THR A 484 -24.17 25.33 -2.96
N TRP A 485 -24.45 24.48 -3.95
CA TRP A 485 -24.44 24.90 -5.35
C TRP A 485 -25.55 25.90 -5.66
N ALA A 486 -25.21 26.89 -6.51
CA ALA A 486 -26.16 27.90 -6.99
C ALA A 486 -27.33 27.29 -7.80
N GLN A 487 -27.17 26.06 -8.32
CA GLN A 487 -28.25 25.30 -8.92
C GLN A 487 -28.27 23.87 -8.35
N ALA A 488 -29.43 23.41 -7.88
CA ALA A 488 -29.60 22.02 -7.46
C ALA A 488 -29.36 21.06 -8.62
N ALA A 489 -28.69 19.93 -8.34
CA ALA A 489 -28.57 18.83 -9.29
C ALA A 489 -29.95 18.21 -9.58
N ASP A 490 -30.13 17.66 -10.78
CA ASP A 490 -31.36 16.92 -11.11
C ASP A 490 -31.41 15.56 -10.39
N MET A 491 -30.24 15.00 -10.08
CA MET A 491 -30.10 13.78 -9.27
C MET A 491 -28.95 13.92 -8.27
N MET A 492 -29.13 13.36 -7.08
CA MET A 492 -28.08 13.19 -6.08
C MET A 492 -27.94 11.72 -5.74
N VAL A 493 -26.73 11.17 -5.83
CA VAL A 493 -26.44 9.78 -5.49
C VAL A 493 -25.82 9.69 -4.11
N LEU A 494 -26.36 8.83 -3.25
CA LEU A 494 -25.91 8.61 -1.88
C LEU A 494 -25.58 7.13 -1.66
N SER A 495 -24.52 6.84 -0.91
CA SER A 495 -24.14 5.49 -0.43
C SER A 495 -23.18 5.64 0.76
N LYS A 496 -22.24 4.70 0.97
CA LYS A 496 -21.21 4.72 2.03
C LYS A 496 -21.74 5.12 3.42
N ALA A 497 -21.56 6.39 3.80
CA ALA A 497 -22.00 6.96 5.08
C ALA A 497 -23.51 6.81 5.31
N LEU A 498 -24.30 6.64 4.25
CA LEU A 498 -25.75 6.40 4.25
C LEU A 498 -26.20 5.33 5.26
N THR A 499 -25.41 4.29 5.50
CA THR A 499 -25.74 3.19 6.43
C THR A 499 -24.68 2.99 7.51
N ASN A 500 -23.77 3.95 7.69
CA ASN A 500 -22.54 3.79 8.47
C ASN A 500 -21.73 2.53 8.06
N GLY A 501 -21.78 2.14 6.78
CA GLY A 501 -21.12 0.95 6.25
C GLY A 501 -21.70 -0.40 6.68
N THR A 502 -22.83 -0.43 7.39
CA THR A 502 -23.39 -1.67 7.96
C THR A 502 -24.23 -2.49 6.99
N CYS A 503 -24.78 -1.85 5.95
CA CYS A 503 -25.62 -2.49 4.94
C CYS A 503 -25.22 -2.01 3.53
N ALA A 504 -25.18 -2.93 2.57
CA ALA A 504 -25.07 -2.59 1.15
C ALA A 504 -26.32 -1.81 0.72
N ALA A 505 -26.13 -0.52 0.42
CA ALA A 505 -27.21 0.36 0.02
C ALA A 505 -26.73 1.60 -0.71
N SER A 506 -27.60 2.10 -1.58
CA SER A 506 -27.53 3.43 -2.17
C SER A 506 -28.93 3.98 -2.38
N ALA A 507 -29.02 5.30 -2.48
CA ALA A 507 -30.24 6.03 -2.77
C ALA A 507 -29.96 7.10 -3.82
N VAL A 508 -30.86 7.25 -4.77
CA VAL A 508 -30.80 8.32 -5.77
C VAL A 508 -32.01 9.20 -5.59
N LEU A 509 -31.79 10.44 -5.17
CA LEU A 509 -32.80 11.46 -5.06
C LEU A 509 -33.00 12.06 -6.45
N VAL A 510 -34.25 12.19 -6.90
CA VAL A 510 -34.60 12.69 -8.23
C VAL A 510 -35.47 13.94 -8.14
N SER A 511 -35.20 14.91 -9.00
CA SER A 511 -35.95 16.17 -9.07
C SER A 511 -37.34 16.02 -9.72
N ASP A 512 -38.22 16.99 -9.45
CA ASP A 512 -39.54 17.08 -10.09
C ASP A 512 -39.47 17.10 -11.63
N ARG A 513 -38.40 17.65 -12.20
CA ARG A 513 -38.21 17.68 -13.67
C ARG A 513 -38.20 16.26 -14.24
N ILE A 514 -37.47 15.35 -13.61
CA ILE A 514 -37.37 13.96 -14.06
C ILE A 514 -38.72 13.26 -13.92
N LEU A 515 -39.36 13.41 -12.77
CA LEU A 515 -40.69 12.81 -12.52
C LEU A 515 -41.73 13.34 -13.49
N GLY A 516 -41.73 14.66 -13.76
CA GLY A 516 -42.63 15.30 -14.70
C GLY A 516 -42.48 14.75 -16.13
N VAL A 517 -41.25 14.48 -16.58
CA VAL A 517 -41.01 13.86 -17.88
C VAL A 517 -41.56 12.44 -17.94
N LEU A 518 -41.30 11.61 -16.93
CA LEU A 518 -41.81 10.24 -16.88
C LEU A 518 -43.35 10.20 -16.82
N ALA A 519 -43.95 11.04 -15.96
CA ALA A 519 -45.39 11.14 -15.80
C ALA A 519 -46.10 11.64 -17.05
N THR A 520 -45.54 12.65 -17.73
CA THR A 520 -46.13 13.21 -18.96
C THR A 520 -46.21 12.18 -20.09
N HIS A 521 -45.25 11.25 -20.14
CA HIS A 521 -45.17 10.24 -21.19
C HIS A 521 -45.66 8.86 -20.76
N ASP A 522 -46.13 8.72 -19.52
CA ASP A 522 -46.51 7.44 -18.89
C ASP A 522 -45.41 6.36 -19.06
N GLU A 523 -44.16 6.76 -18.84
CA GLU A 523 -42.98 5.95 -19.12
C GLU A 523 -42.55 5.14 -17.90
N ILE A 524 -42.28 3.84 -18.13
CA ILE A 524 -41.75 2.94 -17.10
C ILE A 524 -40.23 3.04 -17.10
N PHE A 525 -39.63 3.29 -15.93
CA PHE A 525 -38.19 3.12 -15.75
C PHE A 525 -37.88 1.63 -15.49
N TRP A 526 -37.40 0.94 -16.51
CA TRP A 526 -37.05 -0.49 -16.43
C TRP A 526 -35.72 -0.72 -15.71
N HIS A 527 -35.71 -0.50 -14.40
CA HIS A 527 -34.58 -0.74 -13.51
C HIS A 527 -35.08 -1.09 -12.10
N GLY A 528 -34.40 -2.02 -11.43
CA GLY A 528 -34.67 -2.36 -10.04
C GLY A 528 -33.86 -3.57 -9.60
N GLU A 529 -33.48 -3.61 -8.34
CA GLU A 529 -32.69 -4.69 -7.75
C GLU A 529 -33.50 -5.39 -6.65
N THR A 530 -33.36 -6.71 -6.54
CA THR A 530 -34.12 -7.53 -5.58
C THR A 530 -34.00 -7.06 -4.13
N GLN A 531 -32.82 -6.54 -3.75
CA GLN A 531 -32.48 -6.15 -2.37
C GLN A 531 -32.50 -4.63 -2.14
N ALA A 532 -32.75 -3.82 -3.19
CA ALA A 532 -32.82 -2.37 -3.05
C ALA A 532 -34.02 -1.97 -2.20
N GLY A 533 -33.78 -1.07 -1.22
CA GLY A 533 -34.82 -0.64 -0.28
C GLY A 533 -35.28 -1.74 0.68
N SER A 534 -34.41 -2.71 1.01
CA SER A 534 -34.72 -3.75 1.99
C SER A 534 -34.99 -3.15 3.38
N PRO A 535 -35.83 -3.78 4.23
CA PRO A 535 -36.13 -3.29 5.57
C PRO A 535 -34.88 -3.03 6.42
N GLN A 536 -33.89 -3.93 6.39
CA GLN A 536 -32.62 -3.75 7.10
C GLN A 536 -31.81 -2.55 6.61
N SER A 537 -31.70 -2.36 5.28
CA SER A 537 -30.96 -1.23 4.71
C SER A 537 -31.65 0.09 5.06
N CYS A 538 -32.98 0.16 4.95
CA CYS A 538 -33.75 1.35 5.32
C CYS A 538 -33.68 1.66 6.82
N ALA A 539 -33.74 0.64 7.69
CA ALA A 539 -33.57 0.82 9.13
C ALA A 539 -32.16 1.32 9.48
N ALA A 540 -31.13 0.81 8.81
CA ALA A 540 -29.76 1.31 8.95
C ALA A 540 -29.65 2.78 8.53
N MET A 541 -30.30 3.19 7.43
CA MET A 541 -30.33 4.58 6.97
C MET A 541 -30.95 5.51 8.02
N LEU A 542 -32.17 5.17 8.47
CA LEU A 542 -32.91 5.97 9.45
C LEU A 542 -32.13 6.11 10.75
N ALA A 543 -31.63 5.01 11.31
CA ALA A 543 -30.85 5.04 12.54
C ALA A 543 -29.52 5.80 12.39
N THR A 544 -28.87 5.72 11.24
CA THR A 544 -27.63 6.48 10.98
C THR A 544 -27.92 7.98 10.92
N ILE A 545 -29.00 8.37 10.25
CA ILE A 545 -29.46 9.77 10.18
C ILE A 545 -29.82 10.30 11.57
N ASP A 546 -30.57 9.52 12.36
CA ASP A 546 -30.95 9.92 13.71
C ASP A 546 -29.73 10.06 14.64
N GLU A 547 -28.73 9.19 14.50
CA GLU A 547 -27.46 9.33 15.20
C GLU A 547 -26.68 10.57 14.76
N PHE A 548 -26.68 10.91 13.45
CA PHE A 548 -26.07 12.15 12.97
C PHE A 548 -26.68 13.40 13.62
N GLU A 549 -28.00 13.41 13.81
CA GLU A 549 -28.69 14.50 14.49
C GLU A 549 -28.47 14.48 16.01
N ARG A 550 -28.57 13.31 16.64
CA ARG A 550 -28.38 13.16 18.10
C ARG A 550 -26.98 13.60 18.55
N LEU A 551 -25.97 13.32 17.74
CA LEU A 551 -24.57 13.66 18.03
C LEU A 551 -24.19 15.08 17.58
N ASP A 552 -25.09 15.83 16.95
CA ASP A 552 -24.76 17.08 16.25
C ASP A 552 -23.47 16.95 15.41
N VAL A 553 -23.54 16.04 14.43
CA VAL A 553 -22.38 15.72 13.59
C VAL A 553 -21.93 16.92 12.77
N ALA A 554 -22.79 17.91 12.54
CA ALA A 554 -22.40 19.18 11.94
C ALA A 554 -21.36 19.92 12.79
N SER A 555 -21.55 20.01 14.12
CA SER A 555 -20.55 20.59 15.02
C SER A 555 -19.32 19.68 15.13
N THR A 556 -19.54 18.38 15.30
CA THR A 556 -18.44 17.40 15.46
C THR A 556 -17.48 17.40 14.27
N VAL A 557 -18.02 17.38 13.04
CA VAL A 557 -17.23 17.46 11.81
C VAL A 557 -16.50 18.78 11.68
N ARG A 558 -17.10 19.89 12.11
CA ARG A 558 -16.45 21.21 12.04
C ARG A 558 -15.18 21.23 12.88
N ASP A 559 -15.25 20.71 14.10
CA ASP A 559 -14.08 20.64 14.99
C ASP A 559 -13.02 19.68 14.44
N LEU A 560 -13.45 18.52 13.91
CA LEU A 560 -12.58 17.56 13.25
C LEU A 560 -11.89 18.15 12.01
N ALA A 561 -12.63 18.88 11.18
CA ALA A 561 -12.12 19.50 9.96
C ALA A 561 -11.03 20.54 10.26
N VAL A 562 -11.23 21.38 11.27
CA VAL A 562 -10.22 22.36 11.71
C VAL A 562 -8.93 21.66 12.12
N ARG A 563 -9.02 20.56 12.87
CA ARG A 563 -7.82 19.84 13.31
C ARG A 563 -7.11 19.11 12.18
N LEU A 564 -7.88 18.43 11.32
CA LEU A 564 -7.34 17.73 10.15
C LEU A 564 -6.66 18.69 9.18
N GLU A 565 -7.29 19.82 8.86
CA GLU A 565 -6.74 20.83 7.97
C GLU A 565 -5.40 21.35 8.50
N ALA A 566 -5.34 21.68 9.81
CA ALA A 566 -4.11 22.13 10.44
C ALA A 566 -2.99 21.07 10.34
N GLY A 567 -3.25 19.83 10.77
CA GLY A 567 -2.20 18.82 10.82
C GLY A 567 -1.79 18.27 9.45
N VAL A 568 -2.71 18.15 8.49
CA VAL A 568 -2.36 17.82 7.10
C VAL A 568 -1.56 18.98 6.46
N GLY A 569 -1.88 20.22 6.81
CA GLY A 569 -1.10 21.40 6.41
C GLY A 569 0.32 21.40 6.98
N GLU A 570 0.51 20.97 8.23
CA GLU A 570 1.82 20.79 8.85
C GLU A 570 2.65 19.73 8.11
N ILE A 571 2.06 18.56 7.81
CA ILE A 571 2.70 17.50 7.00
C ILE A 571 3.12 18.03 5.63
N ALA A 572 2.21 18.73 4.93
CA ALA A 572 2.50 19.29 3.62
C ALA A 572 3.63 20.33 3.66
N ALA A 573 3.75 21.10 4.75
CA ALA A 573 4.79 22.10 4.91
C ALA A 573 6.17 21.51 5.28
N ALA A 574 6.24 20.26 5.72
CA ALA A 574 7.47 19.61 6.17
C ALA A 574 8.50 19.41 5.04
N SER A 575 8.06 19.38 3.77
CA SER A 575 8.93 19.18 2.61
C SER A 575 8.34 19.80 1.35
N PRO A 576 9.17 20.37 0.45
CA PRO A 576 8.69 20.86 -0.85
C PRO A 576 8.17 19.76 -1.78
N ARG A 577 8.40 18.48 -1.44
CA ARG A 577 7.88 17.31 -2.16
C ARG A 577 6.47 16.90 -1.71
N LEU A 578 5.90 17.61 -0.75
CA LEU A 578 4.59 17.31 -0.19
C LEU A 578 3.62 18.45 -0.50
N SER A 579 2.37 18.08 -0.79
CA SER A 579 1.26 19.02 -0.86
C SER A 579 -0.02 18.36 -0.35
N ALA A 580 -1.05 19.15 -0.10
CA ALA A 580 -2.32 18.64 0.40
C ALA A 580 -3.50 19.21 -0.39
N SER A 581 -4.55 18.41 -0.51
CA SER A 581 -5.86 18.87 -0.97
C SER A 581 -6.96 18.17 -0.20
N GLY A 582 -8.08 18.87 -0.04
CA GLY A 582 -9.20 18.35 0.72
C GLY A 582 -10.18 19.41 1.12
N ARG A 583 -11.25 18.97 1.78
CA ARG A 583 -12.25 19.83 2.40
C ARG A 583 -12.95 19.05 3.51
N GLY A 584 -13.20 19.71 4.65
CA GLY A 584 -13.91 19.08 5.76
C GLY A 584 -13.12 17.93 6.38
N ALA A 585 -13.75 16.76 6.50
CA ALA A 585 -13.13 15.53 7.00
C ALA A 585 -12.67 14.59 5.86
N MET A 586 -12.23 15.18 4.74
CA MET A 586 -11.76 14.47 3.54
C MET A 586 -10.50 15.13 3.02
N TRP A 587 -9.35 14.47 3.20
CA TRP A 587 -8.03 15.01 2.85
C TRP A 587 -7.14 13.99 2.15
N ALA A 588 -6.20 14.49 1.35
CA ALA A 588 -5.10 13.74 0.78
C ALA A 588 -3.77 14.48 0.97
N VAL A 589 -2.70 13.71 1.15
CA VAL A 589 -1.32 14.18 1.12
C VAL A 589 -0.68 13.63 -0.15
N HIS A 590 -0.34 14.52 -1.08
CA HIS A 590 0.32 14.21 -2.34
C HIS A 590 1.83 14.22 -2.16
N ILE A 591 2.49 13.30 -2.87
CA ILE A 591 3.92 13.06 -2.72
C ILE A 591 4.56 13.08 -4.10
N ASP A 592 5.56 13.95 -4.25
CA ASP A 592 6.41 14.01 -5.43
C ASP A 592 7.77 13.34 -5.17
N GLY A 593 8.35 12.80 -6.24
CA GLY A 593 9.70 12.31 -6.32
C GLY A 593 10.74 13.44 -6.27
N PRO A 594 12.04 13.11 -6.16
CA PRO A 594 13.12 14.11 -6.21
C PRO A 594 13.18 14.90 -7.53
N ASP A 595 12.62 14.35 -8.60
CA ASP A 595 12.53 14.98 -9.92
C ASP A 595 11.31 15.90 -10.08
N GLY A 596 10.52 16.08 -9.02
CA GLY A 596 9.31 16.89 -9.00
C GLY A 596 8.12 16.26 -9.72
N ARG A 597 8.18 14.97 -10.04
CA ARG A 597 7.03 14.22 -10.59
C ARG A 597 6.31 13.44 -9.50
N PRO A 598 5.01 13.17 -9.64
CA PRO A 598 4.30 12.35 -8.65
C PRO A 598 4.95 10.97 -8.48
N VAL A 599 5.04 10.49 -7.24
CA VAL A 599 5.59 9.15 -6.95
C VAL A 599 4.73 8.05 -7.57
N SER A 600 5.31 6.87 -7.76
CA SER A 600 4.58 5.74 -8.35
C SER A 600 3.53 5.20 -7.37
N SER A 601 2.48 4.56 -7.91
CA SER A 601 1.49 3.90 -7.06
C SER A 601 2.11 2.77 -6.22
N ASP A 602 3.18 2.12 -6.70
CA ASP A 602 3.92 1.11 -5.94
C ASP A 602 4.58 1.72 -4.69
N ASP A 603 5.15 2.93 -4.81
CA ASP A 603 5.71 3.67 -3.66
C ASP A 603 4.61 4.03 -2.65
N VAL A 604 3.45 4.50 -3.14
CA VAL A 604 2.28 4.76 -2.28
C VAL A 604 1.83 3.49 -1.57
N TYR A 605 1.79 2.34 -2.25
CA TYR A 605 1.42 1.07 -1.61
C TYR A 605 2.43 0.64 -0.53
N GLN A 606 3.74 0.88 -0.74
CA GLN A 606 4.73 0.63 0.31
C GLN A 606 4.53 1.57 1.51
N LEU A 607 4.22 2.85 1.26
CA LEU A 607 3.89 3.79 2.32
C LEU A 607 2.66 3.37 3.11
N VAL A 608 1.57 2.97 2.44
CA VAL A 608 0.35 2.46 3.11
C VAL A 608 0.66 1.25 4.00
N ARG A 609 1.53 0.34 3.53
CA ARG A 609 1.99 -0.81 4.32
C ARG A 609 2.85 -0.40 5.51
N ALA A 610 3.72 0.59 5.35
CA ALA A 610 4.53 1.13 6.42
C ALA A 610 3.65 1.79 7.49
N CYS A 611 2.70 2.66 7.09
CA CYS A 611 1.69 3.23 7.96
C CYS A 611 0.94 2.15 8.77
N ARG A 612 0.58 1.04 8.13
CA ARG A 612 -0.10 -0.08 8.79
C ARG A 612 0.77 -0.79 9.84
N ARG A 613 2.07 -0.92 9.60
CA ARG A 613 3.03 -1.41 10.61
C ARG A 613 3.15 -0.44 11.78
N ASP A 614 3.07 0.85 11.49
CA ASP A 614 3.11 1.92 12.49
C ASP A 614 1.76 2.11 13.21
N GLY A 615 0.77 1.26 12.94
CA GLY A 615 -0.50 1.23 13.66
C GLY A 615 -1.55 2.19 13.11
N VAL A 616 -1.47 2.63 11.85
CA VAL A 616 -2.50 3.46 11.21
C VAL A 616 -2.91 2.94 9.83
N ILE A 617 -4.19 3.08 9.51
CA ILE A 617 -4.76 2.69 8.21
C ILE A 617 -5.06 3.96 7.42
N VAL A 618 -4.39 4.10 6.28
CA VAL A 618 -4.61 5.15 5.27
C VAL A 618 -4.95 4.52 3.93
N GLN A 619 -5.59 5.28 3.05
CA GLN A 619 -6.07 4.77 1.76
C GLN A 619 -5.11 5.24 0.65
N PRO A 620 -4.65 4.35 -0.25
CA PRO A 620 -3.87 4.76 -1.41
C PRO A 620 -4.73 5.52 -2.43
N SER A 621 -4.09 6.50 -3.06
CA SER A 621 -4.49 7.22 -4.27
C SER A 621 -3.26 7.23 -5.22
N PRO A 622 -3.38 7.43 -6.55
CA PRO A 622 -2.29 7.15 -7.49
C PRO A 622 -0.90 7.68 -7.12
N SER A 623 -0.82 8.88 -6.51
CA SER A 623 0.40 9.52 -6.01
C SER A 623 0.19 10.22 -4.65
N ALA A 624 -0.75 9.72 -3.85
CA ALA A 624 -1.13 10.32 -2.59
C ALA A 624 -1.67 9.28 -1.59
N ILE A 625 -1.64 9.60 -0.31
CA ILE A 625 -2.42 8.89 0.69
C ILE A 625 -3.65 9.73 1.08
N GLN A 626 -4.72 9.06 1.50
CA GLN A 626 -5.98 9.71 1.85
C GLN A 626 -6.36 9.42 3.30
N ILE A 627 -6.87 10.47 3.94
CA ILE A 627 -7.25 10.51 5.35
C ILE A 627 -8.70 11.03 5.41
N MET A 628 -9.60 10.12 5.76
CA MET A 628 -11.04 10.34 5.88
C MET A 628 -11.56 9.64 7.16
N PRO A 629 -11.18 10.11 8.36
CA PRO A 629 -11.47 9.44 9.61
C PRO A 629 -12.98 9.44 9.93
N ALA A 630 -13.38 8.64 10.92
CA ALA A 630 -14.74 8.73 11.44
C ALA A 630 -14.97 10.10 12.09
N PHE A 631 -16.19 10.63 11.99
CA PHE A 631 -16.57 11.91 12.57
C PHE A 631 -16.39 11.92 14.09
N THR A 632 -16.62 10.78 14.73
CA THR A 632 -16.50 10.61 16.18
C THR A 632 -15.07 10.32 16.64
N MET A 633 -14.06 10.46 15.78
CA MET A 633 -12.66 10.28 16.19
C MET A 633 -12.27 11.39 17.17
N GLU A 634 -11.73 11.00 18.33
CA GLU A 634 -11.26 11.97 19.32
C GLU A 634 -10.09 12.79 18.77
N GLN A 635 -10.03 14.07 19.14
CA GLN A 635 -9.00 14.99 18.66
C GLN A 635 -7.57 14.48 18.94
N SER A 636 -7.33 13.91 20.12
CA SER A 636 -6.04 13.29 20.45
C SER A 636 -5.71 12.07 19.59
N THR A 637 -6.71 11.33 19.12
CA THR A 637 -6.52 10.20 18.19
C THR A 637 -6.25 10.68 16.77
N VAL A 638 -6.84 11.81 16.35
CA VAL A 638 -6.49 12.49 15.10
C VAL A 638 -5.02 12.91 15.12
N ASP A 639 -4.55 13.42 16.26
CA ASP A 639 -3.16 13.84 16.43
C ASP A 639 -2.18 12.66 16.33
N ASP A 640 -2.49 11.55 17.00
CA ASP A 640 -1.69 10.33 16.92
C ASP A 640 -1.68 9.75 15.49
N LEU A 641 -2.84 9.77 14.81
CA LEU A 641 -2.94 9.37 13.41
C LEU A 641 -2.02 10.22 12.51
N LEU A 642 -2.10 11.54 12.61
CA LEU A 642 -1.32 12.45 11.77
C LEU A 642 0.18 12.39 12.09
N ALA A 643 0.55 12.29 13.37
CA ALA A 643 1.95 12.18 13.79
C ALA A 643 2.61 10.89 13.26
N ARG A 644 1.90 9.76 13.28
CA ARG A 644 2.40 8.50 12.71
C ARG A 644 2.55 8.58 11.20
N VAL A 645 1.54 9.14 10.52
CA VAL A 645 1.59 9.36 9.07
C VAL A 645 2.79 10.24 8.69
N ASP A 646 3.00 11.34 9.41
CA ASP A 646 4.14 12.24 9.19
C ASP A 646 5.48 11.52 9.34
N GLY A 647 5.64 10.77 10.44
CA GLY A 647 6.83 9.95 10.68
C GLY A 647 7.13 8.98 9.54
N THR A 648 6.12 8.21 9.11
CA THR A 648 6.29 7.23 8.02
C THR A 648 6.61 7.92 6.68
N ILE A 649 5.99 9.08 6.38
CA ILE A 649 6.32 9.86 5.17
C ILE A 649 7.77 10.37 5.25
N GLY A 650 8.20 10.85 6.41
CA GLY A 650 9.57 11.32 6.65
C GLY A 650 10.62 10.25 6.34
N GLU A 651 10.38 9.00 6.74
CA GLU A 651 11.26 7.86 6.42
C GLU A 651 11.35 7.59 4.91
N LEU A 652 10.22 7.63 4.21
CA LEU A 652 10.19 7.47 2.75
C LEU A 652 10.97 8.58 2.03
N LEU A 653 10.78 9.83 2.47
CA LEU A 653 11.50 10.97 1.90
C LEU A 653 13.01 10.84 2.16
N ALA A 654 13.42 10.42 3.35
CA ALA A 654 14.83 10.22 3.69
C ALA A 654 15.49 9.09 2.85
N ALA A 655 14.77 8.00 2.58
CA ALA A 655 15.26 6.88 1.77
C ALA A 655 15.41 7.22 0.27
N THR A 656 14.78 8.29 -0.19
CA THR A 656 14.79 8.73 -1.61
C THR A 656 15.54 10.04 -1.83
N SER A 657 16.20 10.58 -0.79
CA SER A 657 16.95 11.85 -0.83
C SER A 657 18.39 11.71 -1.28
#